data_AF-Q7PFS4-F1
#
_entry.id   AF-Q7PFS4-F1
#
_cell.length_a   1.000
_cell.length_b   1.000
_cell.length_c   1.000
_cell.angle_alpha   90.00
_cell.angle_beta   90.00
_cell.angle_gamma   90.00
#
_symmetry.space_group_name_H-M   'P 1'
#
loop_
_entity.id
_entity.type
_entity.pdbx_description
1 polymer ?
#
loop_
_entity_poly.entity_id
_entity_poly.type
_entity_poly.pdbx_seq_one_letter_code
_entity_poly.pdbx_strand_id
1 'polypeptide(L)'
;MGFGPLESQYTRMRIMLTRPTSALILLILDACIWLQRTDVVDYRNRVQDIPSQFIYDVYDFVVIGGGSAGAAAAARLSEVCDWNVLLLEAGTDESFLSDLPYLYPALQKGPLDWQFETEPNERFCQGMRGNRCSWPRGKVLGGSSVLNAMMYVRGHPEDYDEWARFGNRGWSWQDVLPYFVKMENVRDPNIAGRPYHGTTGPMTVELIRNRSALQPMFLQAAQELGMKLADEVNGPDQLVFAPLHGSIRDGLRCSTAKAYLRPIGNRKNLHISMNSMVERILIDPKDRRAYGVVFRKGNRRQFVLVTKEIVLSAGALNSPHLLMLSGVGPRDQLQRHGIRVIHELPGVGQNLQDHVAAGGGVFLIQNPTGSAPLSIRLVEVNEVSVARDFLFRNQGRLLSMPSCEVMGFINTKYNKPGSRRGDVQIFMSAQSDISDGGTEGQAGAGLTYEYYARNFESWVYHDSFLIMPLLMHPESRGWLELPSANPMDKIKIYPNYFAVERDLDILVEGLKFGVRVAETSVMRKINATFIYDAEHGDTCNGQVGDAFFKCLIQHYSQTIYHPSGTAKMGPATDPMAVVDDQLRVHGIGGLRVVDASIMPKITTGNTNAPTIMIAERAADLIKYAHLPALAREEHYRQCASIDYQYHPSTSNTVTKVIKSSKKVP
;
A
#
# COMPACT_ATOMS: atom_id res chain seq x y z
N MET A 1 12.10 40.52 1.32
CA MET A 1 10.82 40.92 0.69
C MET A 1 9.99 39.65 0.65
N GLY A 2 8.90 39.58 1.42
CA GLY A 2 8.15 38.31 1.56
C GLY A 2 7.60 37.86 0.21
N PHE A 3 7.76 36.58 -0.10
CA PHE A 3 7.21 35.97 -1.30
C PHE A 3 5.69 36.20 -1.32
N GLY A 4 5.18 36.94 -2.30
CA GLY A 4 3.82 37.45 -2.38
C GLY A 4 2.92 36.68 -3.35
N PRO A 5 1.70 37.18 -3.64
CA PRO A 5 0.77 36.58 -4.61
C PRO A 5 1.37 36.36 -6.00
N LEU A 6 2.41 37.13 -6.36
CA LEU A 6 3.10 37.04 -7.65
C LEU A 6 3.94 35.76 -7.81
N GLU A 7 4.70 35.30 -6.80
CA GLU A 7 5.43 34.03 -6.96
C GLU A 7 4.49 32.83 -6.97
N SER A 8 3.41 32.85 -6.18
CA SER A 8 2.41 31.79 -6.25
C SER A 8 1.75 31.72 -7.66
N GLN A 9 1.50 32.87 -8.28
CA GLN A 9 1.04 32.94 -9.67
C GLN A 9 2.08 32.43 -10.66
N TYR A 10 3.37 32.78 -10.46
CA TYR A 10 4.47 32.27 -11.28
C TYR A 10 4.59 30.75 -11.19
N THR A 11 4.68 30.19 -9.97
CA THR A 11 4.69 28.73 -9.71
C THR A 11 3.49 28.05 -10.36
N ARG A 12 2.29 28.63 -10.18
CA ARG A 12 1.06 28.09 -10.78
C ARG A 12 1.14 28.09 -12.30
N MET A 13 1.61 29.17 -12.92
CA MET A 13 1.75 29.29 -14.37
C MET A 13 2.77 28.31 -14.91
N ARG A 14 3.95 28.20 -14.27
CA ARG A 14 5.00 27.23 -14.63
C ARG A 14 4.45 25.81 -14.64
N ILE A 15 3.83 25.36 -13.53
CA ILE A 15 3.25 24.02 -13.42
C ILE A 15 2.12 23.80 -14.45
N MET A 16 1.26 24.80 -14.65
CA MET A 16 0.15 24.71 -15.60
C MET A 16 0.62 24.55 -17.05
N LEU A 17 1.73 25.19 -17.43
CA LEU A 17 2.30 25.09 -18.77
C LEU A 17 3.12 23.79 -18.97
N THR A 18 3.72 23.23 -17.92
CA THR A 18 4.50 21.98 -18.00
C THR A 18 3.62 20.73 -18.09
N ARG A 19 2.53 20.65 -17.32
CA ARG A 19 1.68 19.45 -17.23
C ARG A 19 1.15 18.92 -18.58
N PRO A 20 0.65 19.76 -19.50
CA PRO A 20 0.17 19.29 -20.80
C PRO A 20 1.26 18.58 -21.60
N THR A 21 2.50 19.07 -21.54
CA THR A 21 3.65 18.45 -22.22
C THR A 21 3.96 17.08 -21.61
N SER A 22 3.99 16.98 -20.27
CA SER A 22 4.17 15.69 -19.59
C SER A 22 3.06 14.70 -19.97
N ALA A 23 1.81 15.15 -20.02
CA ALA A 23 0.68 14.31 -20.43
C ALA A 23 0.82 13.81 -21.87
N LEU A 24 1.23 14.67 -22.80
CA LEU A 24 1.49 14.27 -24.19
C LEU A 24 2.61 13.22 -24.28
N ILE A 25 3.70 13.38 -23.53
CA ILE A 25 4.80 12.41 -23.47
C ILE A 25 4.29 11.06 -22.97
N LEU A 26 3.49 11.05 -21.90
CA LEU A 26 2.91 9.83 -21.35
C LEU A 26 1.97 9.13 -22.34
N LEU A 27 1.15 9.87 -23.09
CA LEU A 27 0.28 9.31 -24.12
C LEU A 27 1.07 8.68 -25.27
N ILE A 28 2.15 9.33 -25.72
CA ILE A 28 3.04 8.79 -26.74
C ILE A 28 3.72 7.52 -26.21
N LEU A 29 4.21 7.55 -24.96
CA LEU A 29 4.85 6.39 -24.33
C LEU A 29 3.89 5.21 -24.20
N ASP A 30 2.63 5.45 -23.80
CA ASP A 30 1.59 4.41 -23.71
C ASP A 30 1.33 3.76 -25.08
N ALA A 31 1.21 4.56 -26.15
CA ALA A 31 1.08 4.05 -27.50
C ALA A 31 2.32 3.25 -27.96
N CYS A 32 3.52 3.71 -27.62
CA CYS A 32 4.76 2.98 -27.92
C CYS A 32 4.87 1.66 -27.15
N ILE A 33 4.43 1.62 -25.88
CA ILE A 33 4.36 0.39 -25.09
C ILE A 33 3.44 -0.61 -25.78
N TRP A 34 2.26 -0.16 -26.22
CA TRP A 34 1.31 -1.02 -26.93
C TRP A 34 1.94 -1.68 -28.17
N LEU A 35 2.76 -0.94 -28.91
CA LEU A 35 3.41 -1.40 -30.13
C LEU A 35 4.67 -2.25 -29.90
N GLN A 36 5.48 -1.93 -28.88
CA GLN A 36 6.85 -2.47 -28.75
C GLN A 36 7.05 -3.39 -27.54
N ARG A 37 6.18 -3.33 -26.52
CA ARG A 37 6.35 -4.03 -25.23
C ARG A 37 5.20 -5.00 -24.96
N THR A 38 5.15 -6.08 -25.74
CA THR A 38 4.10 -7.11 -25.63
C THR A 38 4.08 -7.81 -24.27
N ASP A 39 5.21 -7.81 -23.56
CA ASP A 39 5.37 -8.29 -22.18
C ASP A 39 4.68 -7.38 -21.14
N VAL A 40 4.64 -6.06 -21.38
CA VAL A 40 3.91 -5.09 -20.54
C VAL A 40 2.41 -5.13 -20.85
N VAL A 41 2.07 -5.17 -22.15
CA VAL A 41 0.68 -5.24 -22.60
C VAL A 41 0.03 -6.52 -22.07
N ASP A 42 0.72 -7.65 -22.23
CA ASP A 42 0.35 -8.96 -21.70
C ASP A 42 -1.07 -9.38 -22.10
N TYR A 43 -1.51 -9.00 -23.31
CA TYR A 43 -2.91 -9.04 -23.75
C TYR A 43 -3.59 -10.40 -23.50
N ARG A 44 -2.86 -11.50 -23.70
CA ARG A 44 -3.40 -12.87 -23.57
C ARG A 44 -3.63 -13.32 -22.14
N ASN A 45 -2.91 -12.76 -21.17
CA ASN A 45 -3.03 -13.13 -19.75
C ASN A 45 -3.80 -12.08 -18.94
N ARG A 46 -4.26 -11.00 -19.58
CA ARG A 46 -5.14 -10.01 -18.96
C ARG A 46 -6.46 -10.66 -18.54
N VAL A 47 -6.90 -10.29 -17.33
CA VAL A 47 -8.16 -10.76 -16.77
C VAL A 47 -9.32 -10.27 -17.64
N GLN A 48 -10.25 -11.17 -17.94
CA GLN A 48 -11.44 -10.84 -18.71
C GLN A 48 -12.57 -10.40 -17.78
N ASP A 49 -13.11 -9.20 -18.02
CA ASP A 49 -14.31 -8.73 -17.32
C ASP A 49 -15.51 -9.60 -17.73
N ILE A 50 -16.18 -10.20 -16.76
CA ILE A 50 -17.37 -10.99 -17.07
C ILE A 50 -18.57 -10.07 -17.40
N PRO A 51 -19.22 -10.21 -18.56
CA PRO A 51 -20.41 -9.42 -18.87
C PRO A 51 -21.56 -9.69 -17.89
N SER A 52 -22.37 -8.67 -17.62
CA SER A 52 -23.47 -8.72 -16.62
C SER A 52 -24.44 -9.89 -16.81
N GLN A 53 -24.68 -10.32 -18.06
CA GLN A 53 -25.57 -11.43 -18.41
C GLN A 53 -25.01 -12.83 -18.11
N PHE A 54 -23.71 -12.94 -17.82
CA PHE A 54 -23.04 -14.21 -17.50
C PHE A 54 -22.68 -14.32 -16.01
N ILE A 55 -22.99 -13.30 -15.21
CA ILE A 55 -22.94 -13.40 -13.76
C ILE A 55 -24.08 -14.31 -13.31
N TYR A 56 -23.77 -15.34 -12.53
CA TYR A 56 -24.75 -16.27 -12.00
C TYR A 56 -25.62 -15.61 -10.92
N ASP A 57 -26.84 -16.12 -10.74
CA ASP A 57 -27.70 -15.65 -9.67
C ASP A 57 -27.19 -16.07 -8.27
N VAL A 58 -26.39 -17.13 -8.22
CA VAL A 58 -25.91 -17.77 -6.98
C VAL A 58 -24.43 -18.15 -7.12
N TYR A 59 -23.63 -17.81 -6.10
CA TYR A 59 -22.23 -18.24 -5.95
C TYR A 59 -21.98 -18.88 -4.59
N ASP A 60 -20.90 -19.66 -4.49
CA ASP A 60 -20.42 -20.15 -3.19
C ASP A 60 -19.78 -19.05 -2.39
N PHE A 61 -18.95 -18.24 -3.05
CA PHE A 61 -18.26 -17.11 -2.45
C PHE A 61 -18.40 -15.86 -3.32
N VAL A 62 -18.60 -14.73 -2.65
CA VAL A 62 -18.44 -13.41 -3.25
C VAL A 62 -17.32 -12.69 -2.52
N VAL A 63 -16.28 -12.30 -3.27
CA VAL A 63 -15.20 -11.45 -2.79
C VAL A 63 -15.50 -10.02 -3.21
N ILE A 64 -15.58 -9.11 -2.24
CA ILE A 64 -15.89 -7.69 -2.45
C ILE A 64 -14.59 -6.89 -2.40
N GLY A 65 -14.19 -6.31 -3.53
CA GLY A 65 -12.95 -5.57 -3.70
C GLY A 65 -11.82 -6.45 -4.22
N GLY A 66 -11.36 -6.18 -5.44
CA GLY A 66 -10.22 -6.83 -6.09
C GLY A 66 -8.87 -6.25 -5.71
N GLY A 67 -8.72 -5.76 -4.48
CA GLY A 67 -7.50 -5.14 -3.99
C GLY A 67 -6.37 -6.14 -3.63
N SER A 68 -5.39 -5.69 -2.84
CA SER A 68 -4.25 -6.53 -2.45
C SER A 68 -4.68 -7.87 -1.83
N ALA A 69 -5.58 -7.83 -0.86
CA ALA A 69 -6.11 -9.03 -0.21
C ALA A 69 -7.13 -9.77 -1.09
N GLY A 70 -8.10 -9.05 -1.68
CA GLY A 70 -9.20 -9.68 -2.41
C GLY A 70 -8.76 -10.43 -3.66
N ALA A 71 -7.75 -9.92 -4.39
CA ALA A 71 -7.15 -10.64 -5.51
C ALA A 71 -6.54 -11.98 -5.08
N ALA A 72 -5.79 -12.00 -3.96
CA ALA A 72 -5.21 -13.23 -3.42
C ALA A 72 -6.30 -14.19 -2.89
N ALA A 73 -7.29 -13.67 -2.16
CA ALA A 73 -8.40 -14.48 -1.63
C ALA A 73 -9.20 -15.15 -2.76
N ALA A 74 -9.61 -14.41 -3.79
CA ALA A 74 -10.34 -14.96 -4.93
C ALA A 74 -9.52 -16.02 -5.69
N ALA A 75 -8.22 -15.77 -5.89
CA ALA A 75 -7.33 -16.72 -6.51
C ALA A 75 -7.17 -18.02 -5.71
N ARG A 76 -7.06 -17.93 -4.39
CA ARG A 76 -6.91 -19.11 -3.53
C ARG A 76 -8.20 -19.90 -3.35
N LEU A 77 -9.35 -19.23 -3.25
CA LEU A 77 -10.64 -19.90 -3.14
C LEU A 77 -11.00 -20.66 -4.43
N SER A 78 -10.72 -20.09 -5.59
CA SER A 78 -10.97 -20.74 -6.89
C SER A 78 -10.07 -21.94 -7.20
N GLU A 79 -9.09 -22.28 -6.33
CA GLU A 79 -8.32 -23.52 -6.44
C GLU A 79 -9.18 -24.78 -6.19
N VAL A 80 -10.34 -24.63 -5.56
CA VAL A 80 -11.33 -25.68 -5.35
C VAL A 80 -12.34 -25.63 -6.50
N CYS A 81 -12.36 -26.65 -7.38
CA CYS A 81 -13.19 -26.59 -8.60
C CYS A 81 -14.68 -26.48 -8.30
N ASP A 82 -15.13 -27.11 -7.22
CA ASP A 82 -16.54 -27.18 -6.84
C ASP A 82 -17.05 -25.88 -6.20
N TRP A 83 -16.21 -24.85 -6.08
CA TRP A 83 -16.60 -23.53 -5.62
C TRP A 83 -16.68 -22.54 -6.78
N ASN A 84 -17.85 -21.97 -6.97
CA ASN A 84 -18.05 -20.80 -7.82
C ASN A 84 -17.73 -19.54 -7.03
N VAL A 85 -16.75 -18.78 -7.50
CA VAL A 85 -16.26 -17.55 -6.85
C VAL A 85 -16.55 -16.35 -7.76
N LEU A 86 -17.20 -15.33 -7.22
CA LEU A 86 -17.39 -14.03 -7.88
C LEU A 86 -16.52 -12.98 -7.20
N LEU A 87 -15.63 -12.33 -7.93
CA LEU A 87 -14.89 -11.15 -7.49
C LEU A 87 -15.54 -9.89 -8.06
N LEU A 88 -15.94 -8.96 -7.20
CA LEU A 88 -16.52 -7.67 -7.58
C LEU A 88 -15.52 -6.54 -7.29
N GLU A 89 -15.07 -5.84 -8.34
CA GLU A 89 -14.17 -4.69 -8.23
C GLU A 89 -14.84 -3.43 -8.79
N ALA A 90 -14.80 -2.33 -8.03
CA ALA A 90 -15.43 -1.07 -8.41
C ALA A 90 -14.67 -0.33 -9.53
N GLY A 91 -13.37 -0.57 -9.64
CA GLY A 91 -12.48 -0.01 -10.65
C GLY A 91 -12.39 -0.80 -11.95
N THR A 92 -11.57 -0.27 -12.84
CA THR A 92 -11.20 -0.87 -14.14
C THR A 92 -9.97 -1.77 -14.00
N ASP A 93 -9.46 -2.32 -15.10
CA ASP A 93 -8.15 -2.99 -15.16
C ASP A 93 -6.98 -1.99 -15.10
N GLU A 94 -5.78 -2.48 -14.75
CA GLU A 94 -4.57 -1.67 -14.63
C GLU A 94 -4.04 -1.17 -16.00
N SER A 95 -3.56 0.08 -16.08
CA SER A 95 -3.00 0.64 -17.33
C SER A 95 -1.57 0.17 -17.60
N PHE A 96 -1.06 0.34 -18.81
CA PHE A 96 0.34 0.00 -19.10
C PHE A 96 1.32 0.92 -18.38
N LEU A 97 1.00 2.21 -18.27
CA LEU A 97 1.81 3.16 -17.51
C LEU A 97 1.91 2.80 -16.02
N SER A 98 0.90 2.11 -15.46
CA SER A 98 0.96 1.68 -14.06
C SER A 98 2.03 0.63 -13.79
N ASP A 99 2.54 -0.06 -14.82
CA ASP A 99 3.62 -1.03 -14.68
C ASP A 99 5.00 -0.39 -14.44
N LEU A 100 5.17 0.89 -14.77
CA LEU A 100 6.44 1.59 -14.69
C LEU A 100 6.65 2.13 -13.27
N PRO A 101 7.64 1.65 -12.52
CA PRO A 101 7.88 2.07 -11.14
C PRO A 101 8.01 3.59 -10.95
N TYR A 102 8.72 4.27 -11.85
CA TYR A 102 8.94 5.72 -11.75
C TYR A 102 7.62 6.52 -11.77
N LEU A 103 6.62 6.06 -12.52
CA LEU A 103 5.38 6.80 -12.76
C LEU A 103 4.33 6.64 -11.66
N TYR A 104 4.63 5.94 -10.56
CA TYR A 104 3.64 5.73 -9.50
C TYR A 104 3.01 7.02 -8.93
N PRO A 105 3.73 8.17 -8.78
CA PRO A 105 3.11 9.38 -8.25
C PRO A 105 2.04 9.93 -9.19
N ALA A 106 2.24 9.79 -10.50
CA ALA A 106 1.31 10.24 -11.54
C ALA A 106 -0.01 9.43 -11.58
N LEU A 107 -0.06 8.25 -10.93
CA LEU A 107 -1.28 7.44 -10.84
C LEU A 107 -2.26 7.97 -9.78
N GLN A 108 -1.78 8.76 -8.83
CA GLN A 108 -2.60 9.33 -7.77
C GLN A 108 -3.47 10.46 -8.32
N LYS A 109 -4.65 10.68 -7.70
CA LYS A 109 -5.63 11.68 -8.14
C LYS A 109 -6.17 11.48 -9.55
N GLY A 110 -5.84 10.37 -10.22
CA GLY A 110 -6.40 9.97 -11.51
C GLY A 110 -7.65 9.10 -11.38
N PRO A 111 -8.15 8.55 -12.50
CA PRO A 111 -9.34 7.67 -12.52
C PRO A 111 -9.13 6.31 -11.85
N LEU A 112 -7.88 5.88 -11.65
CA LEU A 112 -7.53 4.66 -10.91
C LEU A 112 -7.50 4.88 -9.39
N ASP A 113 -7.80 6.09 -8.91
CA ASP A 113 -7.79 6.47 -7.51
C ASP A 113 -9.21 6.74 -7.01
N TRP A 114 -9.52 6.32 -5.79
CA TRP A 114 -10.72 6.76 -5.06
C TRP A 114 -10.67 8.24 -4.69
N GLN A 115 -9.47 8.83 -4.62
CA GLN A 115 -9.22 10.23 -4.29
C GLN A 115 -9.84 10.61 -2.94
N PHE A 116 -9.58 9.82 -1.89
CA PHE A 116 -10.04 10.21 -0.56
C PHE A 116 -9.24 11.39 -0.05
N GLU A 117 -9.90 12.20 0.77
CA GLU A 117 -9.29 13.30 1.51
C GLU A 117 -9.75 13.18 2.96
N THR A 118 -8.88 13.61 3.88
CA THR A 118 -9.24 13.67 5.30
C THR A 118 -10.18 14.83 5.56
N GLU A 119 -10.89 14.81 6.69
CA GLU A 119 -11.48 16.01 7.25
C GLU A 119 -10.38 17.00 7.68
N PRO A 120 -10.66 18.31 7.62
CA PRO A 120 -9.67 19.34 7.89
C PRO A 120 -9.31 19.33 9.37
N ASN A 121 -8.05 19.64 9.66
CA ASN A 121 -7.57 19.69 11.03
C ASN A 121 -6.48 20.76 11.18
N GLU A 122 -6.40 21.35 12.38
CA GLU A 122 -5.41 22.39 12.67
C GLU A 122 -4.05 21.84 13.10
N ARG A 123 -3.89 20.52 13.28
CA ARG A 123 -2.61 19.92 13.75
C ARG A 123 -1.75 19.31 12.66
N PHE A 124 -2.30 19.09 11.47
CA PHE A 124 -1.60 18.36 10.40
C PHE A 124 -2.08 18.83 9.03
N CYS A 125 -1.29 18.58 7.99
CA CYS A 125 -1.57 18.92 6.60
C CYS A 125 -1.93 20.40 6.37
N GLN A 126 -1.42 21.30 7.21
CA GLN A 126 -1.74 22.73 7.15
C GLN A 126 -1.20 23.40 5.86
N GLY A 127 -0.18 22.82 5.21
CA GLY A 127 0.33 23.26 3.91
C GLY A 127 -0.49 22.76 2.72
N MET A 128 -1.48 21.91 2.94
CA MET A 128 -2.30 21.26 1.92
C MET A 128 -3.57 22.04 1.61
N ARG A 129 -4.14 21.81 0.42
CA ARG A 129 -5.38 22.44 -0.03
C ARG A 129 -6.52 22.11 0.95
N GLY A 130 -7.13 23.16 1.49
CA GLY A 130 -8.23 23.03 2.45
C GLY A 130 -7.83 22.41 3.78
N ASN A 131 -6.53 22.35 4.12
CA ASN A 131 -5.99 21.69 5.32
C ASN A 131 -6.37 20.20 5.40
N ARG A 132 -6.45 19.54 4.24
CA ARG A 132 -6.80 18.12 4.12
C ARG A 132 -5.62 17.32 3.59
N CYS A 133 -5.33 16.17 4.19
CA CYS A 133 -4.36 15.25 3.62
C CYS A 133 -4.98 14.50 2.44
N SER A 134 -4.22 14.34 1.36
CA SER A 134 -4.60 13.46 0.25
C SER A 134 -4.37 12.00 0.63
N TRP A 135 -5.41 11.16 0.57
CA TRP A 135 -5.37 9.72 0.90
C TRP A 135 -5.72 8.88 -0.35
N PRO A 136 -4.83 8.83 -1.36
CA PRO A 136 -5.05 8.04 -2.56
C PRO A 136 -5.21 6.55 -2.22
N ARG A 137 -6.15 5.89 -2.88
CA ARG A 137 -6.46 4.47 -2.75
C ARG A 137 -6.83 3.90 -4.10
N GLY A 138 -6.21 2.78 -4.47
CA GLY A 138 -6.49 2.15 -5.76
C GLY A 138 -7.96 1.75 -5.92
N LYS A 139 -8.58 2.27 -6.99
CA LYS A 139 -9.88 1.89 -7.56
C LYS A 139 -9.63 1.24 -8.92
N VAL A 140 -9.07 0.04 -8.87
CA VAL A 140 -8.54 -0.71 -10.02
C VAL A 140 -8.39 -2.17 -9.61
N LEU A 141 -8.44 -3.12 -10.53
CA LEU A 141 -8.13 -4.52 -10.23
C LEU A 141 -6.67 -4.64 -9.75
N GLY A 142 -6.46 -5.26 -8.58
CA GLY A 142 -5.21 -5.22 -7.80
C GLY A 142 -5.20 -4.14 -6.70
N GLY A 143 -6.14 -3.19 -6.78
CA GLY A 143 -6.36 -2.10 -5.83
C GLY A 143 -5.12 -1.27 -5.58
N SER A 144 -4.81 -1.03 -4.30
CA SER A 144 -3.69 -0.15 -3.94
C SER A 144 -2.31 -0.75 -4.28
N SER A 145 -2.19 -2.05 -4.61
CA SER A 145 -0.93 -2.61 -5.13
C SER A 145 -0.55 -2.07 -6.52
N VAL A 146 -1.51 -1.55 -7.28
CA VAL A 146 -1.28 -0.90 -8.59
C VAL A 146 -0.77 0.53 -8.41
N LEU A 147 -1.15 1.21 -7.32
CA LEU A 147 -0.78 2.61 -7.07
C LEU A 147 0.42 2.78 -6.12
N ASN A 148 0.82 1.73 -5.39
CA ASN A 148 1.84 1.85 -4.34
C ASN A 148 3.26 2.14 -4.90
N ALA A 149 4.20 2.44 -4.01
CA ALA A 149 5.63 2.59 -4.33
C ALA A 149 6.39 1.25 -4.40
N MET A 150 5.69 0.12 -4.54
CA MET A 150 6.20 -1.27 -4.64
C MET A 150 7.06 -1.78 -3.47
N MET A 151 7.41 -0.96 -2.49
CA MET A 151 8.27 -1.35 -1.37
C MET A 151 7.78 -2.64 -0.70
N TYR A 152 8.66 -3.62 -0.57
CA TYR A 152 8.34 -4.93 -0.04
C TYR A 152 8.84 -5.09 1.40
N VAL A 153 7.95 -4.90 2.37
CA VAL A 153 8.24 -5.04 3.80
C VAL A 153 7.19 -5.94 4.44
N ARG A 154 7.64 -6.92 5.23
CA ARG A 154 6.78 -7.87 5.95
C ARG A 154 6.34 -7.35 7.32
N GLY A 155 7.08 -6.40 7.88
CA GLY A 155 6.96 -5.98 9.28
C GLY A 155 7.86 -6.74 10.22
N HIS A 156 7.76 -6.42 11.51
CA HIS A 156 8.61 -6.99 12.55
C HIS A 156 7.91 -8.21 13.18
N PRO A 157 8.65 -9.28 13.55
CA PRO A 157 8.07 -10.43 14.26
C PRO A 157 7.20 -10.06 15.46
N GLU A 158 7.65 -9.11 16.28
CA GLU A 158 6.92 -8.64 17.46
C GLU A 158 5.54 -8.03 17.15
N ASP A 159 5.29 -7.54 15.93
CA ASP A 159 3.98 -7.01 15.53
C ASP A 159 2.91 -8.10 15.57
N TYR A 160 3.27 -9.27 15.05
CA TYR A 160 2.40 -10.44 14.98
C TYR A 160 2.26 -11.13 16.34
N ASP A 161 3.36 -11.21 17.09
CA ASP A 161 3.30 -11.72 18.46
C ASP A 161 2.46 -10.80 19.36
N GLU A 162 2.44 -9.49 19.10
CA GLU A 162 1.52 -8.55 19.74
C GLU A 162 0.06 -8.81 19.35
N TRP A 163 -0.23 -9.09 18.07
CA TRP A 163 -1.58 -9.49 17.65
C TRP A 163 -2.06 -10.74 18.37
N ALA A 164 -1.20 -11.76 18.49
CA ALA A 164 -1.51 -12.98 19.24
C ALA A 164 -1.75 -12.71 20.73
N ARG A 165 -0.96 -11.82 21.36
CA ARG A 165 -1.15 -11.40 22.76
C ARG A 165 -2.46 -10.68 23.02
N PHE A 166 -3.06 -10.04 22.00
CA PHE A 166 -4.42 -9.51 22.10
C PHE A 166 -5.52 -10.59 22.06
N GLY A 167 -5.16 -11.87 22.06
CA GLY A 167 -6.09 -12.99 22.05
C GLY A 167 -6.39 -13.54 20.65
N ASN A 168 -5.70 -13.07 19.62
CA ASN A 168 -5.89 -13.54 18.24
C ASN A 168 -5.03 -14.79 17.99
N ARG A 169 -5.55 -15.96 18.40
CA ARG A 169 -4.82 -17.22 18.30
C ARG A 169 -4.40 -17.51 16.85
N GLY A 170 -3.17 -17.97 16.69
CA GLY A 170 -2.62 -18.31 15.39
C GLY A 170 -2.11 -17.10 14.59
N TRP A 171 -2.06 -15.90 15.16
CA TRP A 171 -1.51 -14.73 14.46
C TRP A 171 -0.10 -14.35 14.92
N SER A 172 0.61 -15.24 15.61
CA SER A 172 2.01 -15.00 16.01
C SER A 172 2.94 -15.01 14.79
N TRP A 173 4.16 -14.49 14.93
CA TRP A 173 5.15 -14.52 13.84
C TRP A 173 5.38 -15.94 13.31
N GLN A 174 5.47 -16.92 14.20
CA GLN A 174 5.64 -18.32 13.86
C GLN A 174 4.50 -18.85 12.98
N ASP A 175 3.27 -18.38 13.22
CA ASP A 175 2.09 -18.80 12.48
C ASP A 175 1.95 -18.10 11.12
N VAL A 176 2.46 -16.86 10.98
CA VAL A 176 2.28 -16.04 9.77
C VAL A 176 3.46 -16.05 8.81
N LEU A 177 4.69 -16.26 9.29
CA LEU A 177 5.88 -16.45 8.45
C LEU A 177 5.68 -17.49 7.33
N PRO A 178 5.03 -18.66 7.59
CA PRO A 178 4.60 -19.59 6.56
C PRO A 178 3.94 -18.96 5.34
N TYR A 179 3.02 -18.03 5.58
CA TYR A 179 2.22 -17.40 4.55
C TYR A 179 3.01 -16.35 3.77
N PHE A 180 3.93 -15.63 4.42
CA PHE A 180 4.90 -14.77 3.73
C PHE A 180 5.79 -15.57 2.77
N VAL A 181 6.34 -16.69 3.25
CA VAL A 181 7.16 -17.57 2.41
C VAL A 181 6.35 -18.15 1.25
N LYS A 182 5.11 -18.59 1.50
CA LYS A 182 4.20 -19.14 0.49
C LYS A 182 3.87 -18.15 -0.63
N MET A 183 3.63 -16.87 -0.29
CA MET A 183 3.26 -15.86 -1.28
C MET A 183 4.44 -15.37 -2.11
N GLU A 184 5.67 -15.49 -1.62
CA GLU A 184 6.85 -14.86 -2.19
C GLU A 184 7.57 -15.70 -3.26
N ASN A 185 8.07 -14.98 -4.26
CA ASN A 185 9.04 -15.42 -5.23
C ASN A 185 10.17 -14.40 -5.31
N VAL A 186 11.11 -14.53 -4.38
CA VAL A 186 12.32 -13.73 -4.31
C VAL A 186 13.29 -14.17 -5.39
N ARG A 187 13.70 -13.23 -6.23
CA ARG A 187 14.60 -13.46 -7.37
C ARG A 187 16.00 -12.84 -7.19
N ASP A 188 16.25 -12.18 -6.07
CA ASP A 188 17.59 -11.69 -5.73
C ASP A 188 18.47 -12.85 -5.21
N PRO A 189 19.55 -13.23 -5.92
CA PRO A 189 20.40 -14.36 -5.54
C PRO A 189 21.07 -14.19 -4.16
N ASN A 190 21.23 -12.96 -3.66
CA ASN A 190 21.88 -12.72 -2.36
C ASN A 190 21.01 -13.15 -1.17
N ILE A 191 19.69 -13.18 -1.36
CA ILE A 191 18.73 -13.46 -0.29
C ILE A 191 17.81 -14.65 -0.58
N ALA A 192 17.63 -15.04 -1.84
CA ALA A 192 16.71 -16.11 -2.26
C ALA A 192 17.02 -17.47 -1.62
N GLY A 193 18.28 -17.75 -1.28
CA GLY A 193 18.69 -19.01 -0.65
C GLY A 193 18.44 -19.08 0.87
N ARG A 194 17.98 -18.01 1.50
CA ARG A 194 17.77 -17.95 2.96
C ARG A 194 16.48 -18.70 3.34
N PRO A 195 16.44 -19.38 4.51
CA PRO A 195 15.35 -20.30 4.86
C PRO A 195 13.99 -19.63 5.12
N TYR A 196 13.96 -18.31 5.23
CA TYR A 196 12.76 -17.50 5.49
C TYR A 196 12.26 -16.76 4.23
N HIS A 197 12.71 -17.13 3.03
CA HIS A 197 12.16 -16.62 1.77
C HIS A 197 11.55 -17.73 0.91
N GLY A 198 10.50 -17.36 0.18
CA GLY A 198 9.94 -18.18 -0.90
C GLY A 198 10.54 -17.78 -2.24
N THR A 199 10.68 -18.75 -3.15
CA THR A 199 11.21 -18.54 -4.51
C THR A 199 10.23 -19.03 -5.59
N THR A 200 9.02 -19.42 -5.18
CA THR A 200 8.05 -20.05 -6.08
C THR A 200 6.71 -19.33 -6.10
N GLY A 201 6.39 -18.54 -5.08
CA GLY A 201 5.11 -17.87 -4.87
C GLY A 201 4.64 -16.94 -6.01
N PRO A 202 3.38 -16.51 -5.99
CA PRO A 202 2.82 -15.63 -7.00
C PRO A 202 3.44 -14.22 -6.98
N MET A 203 3.81 -13.70 -5.81
CA MET A 203 4.32 -12.35 -5.64
C MET A 203 5.82 -12.30 -5.91
N THR A 204 6.23 -11.74 -7.04
CA THR A 204 7.65 -11.59 -7.37
C THR A 204 8.26 -10.43 -6.59
N VAL A 205 9.41 -10.68 -5.97
CA VAL A 205 10.19 -9.70 -5.22
C VAL A 205 11.60 -9.65 -5.79
N GLU A 206 12.02 -8.48 -6.24
CA GLU A 206 13.36 -8.24 -6.80
C GLU A 206 13.99 -7.00 -6.15
N LEU A 207 15.32 -6.98 -6.14
CA LEU A 207 16.10 -5.79 -5.88
C LEU A 207 15.90 -4.80 -7.03
N ILE A 208 15.63 -3.52 -6.72
CA ILE A 208 15.52 -2.48 -7.73
C ILE A 208 16.91 -2.15 -8.27
N ARG A 209 17.19 -2.55 -9.51
CA ARG A 209 18.54 -2.50 -10.10
C ARG A 209 18.95 -1.12 -10.60
N ASN A 210 17.99 -0.34 -11.10
CA ASN A 210 18.26 0.97 -11.68
C ASN A 210 18.33 2.02 -10.58
N ARG A 211 19.55 2.27 -10.09
CA ARG A 211 19.86 3.21 -8.99
C ARG A 211 20.51 4.51 -9.45
N SER A 212 20.45 5.54 -8.63
CA SER A 212 21.18 6.80 -8.77
C SER A 212 22.63 6.68 -8.28
N ALA A 213 23.39 7.78 -8.41
CA ALA A 213 24.73 7.87 -7.82
C ALA A 213 24.68 8.02 -6.28
N LEU A 214 23.51 8.34 -5.71
CA LEU A 214 23.34 8.60 -4.29
C LEU A 214 23.17 7.34 -3.45
N GLN A 215 22.60 6.26 -3.97
CA GLN A 215 22.41 5.01 -3.21
C GLN A 215 23.68 4.54 -2.46
N PRO A 216 24.86 4.40 -3.10
CA PRO A 216 26.06 3.99 -2.36
C PRO A 216 26.49 5.02 -1.31
N MET A 217 26.28 6.33 -1.56
CA MET A 217 26.60 7.39 -0.61
C MET A 217 25.67 7.34 0.61
N PHE A 218 24.38 7.03 0.41
CA PHE A 218 23.42 6.83 1.49
C PHE A 218 23.80 5.66 2.39
N LEU A 219 24.16 4.51 1.82
CA LEU A 219 24.63 3.36 2.59
C LEU A 219 25.90 3.68 3.38
N GLN A 220 26.85 4.38 2.75
CA GLN A 220 28.07 4.82 3.43
C GLN A 220 27.76 5.82 4.56
N ALA A 221 26.85 6.77 4.35
CA ALA A 221 26.46 7.73 5.38
C ALA A 221 25.78 7.03 6.57
N ALA A 222 24.90 6.06 6.32
CA ALA A 222 24.31 5.24 7.38
C ALA A 222 25.39 4.48 8.18
N GLN A 223 26.39 3.92 7.51
CA GLN A 223 27.53 3.25 8.15
C GLN A 223 28.38 4.20 9.00
N GLU A 224 28.67 5.43 8.51
CA GLU A 224 29.41 6.46 9.26
C GLU A 224 28.67 6.88 10.54
N LEU A 225 27.33 6.82 10.54
CA LEU A 225 26.50 7.06 11.72
C LEU A 225 26.39 5.84 12.65
N GLY A 226 27.12 4.76 12.37
CA GLY A 226 27.12 3.53 13.17
C GLY A 226 25.90 2.64 12.96
N MET A 227 25.11 2.87 11.90
CA MET A 227 23.99 2.00 11.55
C MET A 227 24.50 0.72 10.89
N LYS A 228 23.80 -0.39 11.12
CA LYS A 228 24.11 -1.65 10.45
C LYS A 228 23.63 -1.62 9.01
N LEU A 229 24.42 -2.19 8.11
CA LEU A 229 23.99 -2.44 6.73
C LEU A 229 23.58 -3.90 6.57
N ALA A 230 22.60 -4.15 5.71
CA ALA A 230 22.18 -5.49 5.32
C ALA A 230 21.82 -5.52 3.82
N ASP A 231 21.67 -6.73 3.29
CA ASP A 231 21.20 -6.91 1.91
C ASP A 231 19.71 -6.56 1.76
N GLU A 232 18.92 -6.64 2.84
CA GLU A 232 17.47 -6.41 2.85
C GLU A 232 16.97 -6.00 4.24
N VAL A 233 15.72 -5.54 4.31
CA VAL A 233 15.04 -5.17 5.57
C VAL A 233 14.11 -6.27 6.15
N ASN A 234 13.89 -7.37 5.43
CA ASN A 234 13.01 -8.48 5.86
C ASN A 234 13.77 -9.64 6.52
N GLY A 235 15.06 -9.45 6.78
CA GLY A 235 15.90 -10.42 7.48
C GLY A 235 15.60 -10.48 9.00
N PRO A 236 16.41 -11.24 9.76
CA PRO A 236 16.21 -11.43 11.20
C PRO A 236 16.42 -10.18 12.06
N ASP A 237 17.16 -9.19 11.55
CA ASP A 237 17.35 -7.88 12.17
C ASP A 237 16.74 -6.81 11.26
N GLN A 238 15.84 -6.00 11.80
CA GLN A 238 15.20 -4.91 11.07
C GLN A 238 15.88 -3.56 11.30
N LEU A 239 16.72 -3.43 12.34
CA LEU A 239 17.50 -2.21 12.63
C LEU A 239 18.74 -2.11 11.73
N VAL A 240 18.48 -2.10 10.43
CA VAL A 240 19.47 -2.11 9.36
C VAL A 240 19.07 -1.08 8.29
N PHE A 241 20.05 -0.64 7.50
CA PHE A 241 19.84 0.07 6.24
C PHE A 241 20.19 -0.85 5.09
N ALA A 242 19.32 -0.93 4.10
CA ALA A 242 19.47 -1.82 2.96
C ALA A 242 18.99 -1.18 1.66
N PRO A 243 19.52 -1.63 0.50
CA PRO A 243 18.92 -1.35 -0.80
C PRO A 243 17.45 -1.77 -0.86
N LEU A 244 16.67 -1.11 -1.71
CA LEU A 244 15.23 -1.38 -1.81
C LEU A 244 14.91 -2.64 -2.62
N HIS A 245 14.23 -3.59 -1.98
CA HIS A 245 13.45 -4.63 -2.67
C HIS A 245 12.01 -4.19 -2.87
N GLY A 246 11.47 -4.50 -4.05
CA GLY A 246 10.08 -4.19 -4.40
C GLY A 246 9.32 -5.40 -4.89
N SER A 247 7.98 -5.33 -4.82
CA SER A 247 7.07 -6.21 -5.54
C SER A 247 7.12 -5.88 -7.04
N ILE A 248 8.20 -6.32 -7.67
CA ILE A 248 8.54 -6.09 -9.08
C ILE A 248 8.91 -7.41 -9.75
N ARG A 249 8.61 -7.53 -11.05
CA ARG A 249 8.89 -8.68 -11.91
C ARG A 249 9.56 -8.17 -13.17
N ASP A 250 10.81 -8.55 -13.37
CA ASP A 250 11.62 -8.15 -14.52
C ASP A 250 11.72 -6.61 -14.67
N GLY A 251 11.83 -5.93 -13.52
CA GLY A 251 11.90 -4.46 -13.40
C GLY A 251 10.57 -3.72 -13.46
N LEU A 252 9.46 -4.39 -13.78
CA LEU A 252 8.11 -3.80 -13.83
C LEU A 252 7.36 -4.09 -12.53
N ARG A 253 6.34 -3.27 -12.21
CA ARG A 253 5.45 -3.53 -11.08
C ARG A 253 4.83 -4.93 -11.13
N CYS A 254 4.85 -5.63 -10.00
CA CYS A 254 4.10 -6.86 -9.77
C CYS A 254 2.91 -6.57 -8.83
N SER A 255 1.78 -6.13 -9.40
CA SER A 255 0.53 -5.95 -8.65
C SER A 255 -0.06 -7.29 -8.21
N THR A 256 -1.00 -7.29 -7.27
CA THR A 256 -1.70 -8.53 -6.90
C THR A 256 -2.60 -9.06 -8.03
N ALA A 257 -3.13 -8.19 -8.90
CA ALA A 257 -3.82 -8.64 -10.11
C ALA A 257 -2.87 -9.43 -11.03
N LYS A 258 -1.68 -8.89 -11.28
CA LYS A 258 -0.64 -9.56 -12.09
C LYS A 258 -0.07 -10.83 -11.44
N ALA A 259 0.10 -10.81 -10.12
CA ALA A 259 0.65 -11.93 -9.37
C ALA A 259 -0.35 -13.09 -9.21
N TYR A 260 -1.61 -12.78 -8.87
CA TYR A 260 -2.60 -13.78 -8.46
C TYR A 260 -3.70 -14.04 -9.50
N LEU A 261 -4.19 -13.02 -10.21
CA LEU A 261 -5.38 -13.15 -11.06
C LEU A 261 -5.05 -13.44 -12.52
N ARG A 262 -4.09 -12.71 -13.11
CA ARG A 262 -3.67 -12.92 -14.51
C ARG A 262 -3.30 -14.38 -14.82
N PRO A 263 -2.49 -15.08 -13.99
CA PRO A 263 -2.09 -16.47 -14.28
C PRO A 263 -3.25 -17.47 -14.29
N ILE A 264 -4.39 -17.13 -13.70
CA ILE A 264 -5.55 -18.01 -13.51
C ILE A 264 -6.82 -17.45 -14.15
N GLY A 265 -6.72 -16.38 -14.95
CA GLY A 265 -7.89 -15.68 -15.49
C GLY A 265 -8.79 -16.52 -16.41
N ASN A 266 -8.33 -17.71 -16.80
CA ASN A 266 -9.08 -18.70 -17.58
C ASN A 266 -9.81 -19.76 -16.73
N ARG A 267 -9.74 -19.69 -15.39
CA ARG A 267 -10.47 -20.59 -14.50
C ARG A 267 -11.97 -20.38 -14.66
N LYS A 268 -12.70 -21.43 -15.04
CA LYS A 268 -14.14 -21.37 -15.31
C LYS A 268 -14.99 -21.11 -14.06
N ASN A 269 -14.49 -21.44 -12.88
CA ASN A 269 -15.17 -21.27 -11.60
C ASN A 269 -14.85 -19.93 -10.92
N LEU A 270 -14.07 -19.04 -11.57
CA LEU A 270 -13.76 -17.70 -11.08
C LEU A 270 -14.32 -16.66 -12.05
N HIS A 271 -15.35 -15.95 -11.63
CA HIS A 271 -15.92 -14.83 -12.36
C HIS A 271 -15.35 -13.53 -11.78
N ILE A 272 -14.72 -12.69 -12.61
CA ILE A 272 -14.19 -11.40 -12.19
C ILE A 272 -14.99 -10.31 -12.89
N SER A 273 -15.67 -9.47 -12.11
CA SER A 273 -16.46 -8.36 -12.60
C SER A 273 -15.86 -7.04 -12.17
N MET A 274 -15.33 -6.30 -13.13
CA MET A 274 -14.82 -4.94 -13.00
C MET A 274 -15.93 -3.92 -13.20
N ASN A 275 -15.68 -2.67 -12.81
CA ASN A 275 -16.65 -1.57 -12.81
C ASN A 275 -17.96 -1.93 -12.07
N SER A 276 -17.84 -2.75 -11.03
CA SER A 276 -18.92 -3.28 -10.19
C SER A 276 -18.79 -2.75 -8.76
N MET A 277 -19.52 -1.68 -8.46
CA MET A 277 -19.54 -1.10 -7.11
C MET A 277 -20.57 -1.82 -6.23
N VAL A 278 -20.13 -2.47 -5.16
CA VAL A 278 -21.03 -3.06 -4.17
C VAL A 278 -21.64 -1.95 -3.31
N GLU A 279 -22.96 -1.93 -3.24
CA GLU A 279 -23.72 -0.90 -2.53
C GLU A 279 -24.14 -1.37 -1.12
N ARG A 280 -24.40 -2.67 -0.96
CA ARG A 280 -24.90 -3.23 0.30
C ARG A 280 -24.73 -4.76 0.36
N ILE A 281 -24.40 -5.27 1.53
CA ILE A 281 -24.47 -6.70 1.87
C ILE A 281 -25.87 -7.00 2.40
N LEU A 282 -26.50 -8.04 1.86
CA LEU A 282 -27.81 -8.51 2.29
C LEU A 282 -27.66 -9.45 3.48
N ILE A 283 -28.24 -9.07 4.62
CA ILE A 283 -28.17 -9.80 5.89
C ILE A 283 -29.59 -10.04 6.38
N ASP A 284 -29.91 -11.28 6.71
CA ASP A 284 -31.21 -11.62 7.28
C ASP A 284 -31.31 -11.01 8.71
N PRO A 285 -32.33 -10.17 9.00
CA PRO A 285 -32.42 -9.51 10.30
C PRO A 285 -32.80 -10.44 11.46
N LYS A 286 -33.33 -11.64 11.19
CA LYS A 286 -33.66 -12.65 12.19
C LYS A 286 -32.47 -13.56 12.45
N ASP A 287 -31.92 -14.15 11.39
CA ASP A 287 -30.86 -15.15 11.48
C ASP A 287 -29.46 -14.54 11.54
N ARG A 288 -29.33 -13.24 11.24
CA ARG A 288 -28.08 -12.48 11.15
C ARG A 288 -27.04 -13.17 10.27
N ARG A 289 -27.49 -13.79 9.19
CA ARG A 289 -26.64 -14.42 8.18
C ARG A 289 -26.59 -13.56 6.93
N ALA A 290 -25.38 -13.25 6.46
CA ALA A 290 -25.18 -12.63 5.17
C ALA A 290 -25.47 -13.67 4.06
N TYR A 291 -26.35 -13.32 3.13
CA TYR A 291 -26.87 -14.26 2.12
C TYR A 291 -26.77 -13.74 0.69
N GLY A 292 -26.29 -12.52 0.48
CA GLY A 292 -26.16 -11.94 -0.85
C GLY A 292 -25.57 -10.54 -0.84
N VAL A 293 -25.37 -9.99 -2.04
CA VAL A 293 -24.90 -8.62 -2.23
C VAL A 293 -25.75 -7.90 -3.27
N VAL A 294 -25.87 -6.59 -3.11
CA VAL A 294 -26.41 -5.70 -4.14
C VAL A 294 -25.28 -4.83 -4.65
N PHE A 295 -25.10 -4.80 -5.96
CA PHE A 295 -24.04 -4.04 -6.60
C PHE A 295 -24.53 -3.38 -7.89
N ARG A 296 -23.75 -2.42 -8.37
CA ARG A 296 -24.03 -1.69 -9.60
C ARG A 296 -22.90 -1.90 -10.58
N LYS A 297 -23.23 -2.41 -11.77
CA LYS A 297 -22.32 -2.50 -12.91
C LYS A 297 -22.82 -1.58 -14.03
N GLY A 298 -22.05 -0.54 -14.33
CA GLY A 298 -22.51 0.56 -15.18
C GLY A 298 -23.80 1.19 -14.62
N ASN A 299 -24.87 1.22 -15.43
CA ASN A 299 -26.19 1.74 -15.00
C ASN A 299 -27.15 0.66 -14.49
N ARG A 300 -26.69 -0.59 -14.34
CA ARG A 300 -27.54 -1.71 -13.93
C ARG A 300 -27.25 -2.10 -12.49
N ARG A 301 -28.31 -2.11 -11.67
CA ARG A 301 -28.28 -2.68 -10.32
C ARG A 301 -28.54 -4.18 -10.42
N GLN A 302 -27.70 -4.97 -9.78
CA GLN A 302 -27.76 -6.43 -9.78
C GLN A 302 -27.76 -6.95 -8.34
N PHE A 303 -28.27 -8.15 -8.16
CA PHE A 303 -28.23 -8.88 -6.90
C PHE A 303 -27.67 -10.28 -7.16
N VAL A 304 -26.88 -10.77 -6.22
CA VAL A 304 -26.32 -12.13 -6.26
C VAL A 304 -26.47 -12.75 -4.88
N LEU A 305 -26.90 -14.01 -4.84
CA LEU A 305 -27.01 -14.81 -3.63
C LEU A 305 -25.72 -15.58 -3.35
N VAL A 306 -25.47 -15.86 -2.08
CA VAL A 306 -24.26 -16.54 -1.60
C VAL A 306 -24.64 -17.73 -0.74
N THR A 307 -24.13 -18.92 -1.10
CA THR A 307 -24.43 -20.16 -0.36
C THR A 307 -23.51 -20.34 0.85
N LYS A 308 -22.22 -19.98 0.73
CA LYS A 308 -21.22 -20.15 1.80
C LYS A 308 -20.92 -18.82 2.49
N GLU A 309 -19.96 -18.03 1.99
CA GLU A 309 -19.50 -16.82 2.67
C GLU A 309 -19.23 -15.64 1.74
N ILE A 310 -19.47 -14.44 2.24
CA ILE A 310 -19.01 -13.18 1.65
C ILE A 310 -17.67 -12.81 2.28
N VAL A 311 -16.68 -12.52 1.44
CA VAL A 311 -15.34 -12.08 1.83
C VAL A 311 -15.21 -10.60 1.50
N LEU A 312 -15.24 -9.75 2.52
CA LEU A 312 -15.12 -8.31 2.38
C LEU A 312 -13.64 -7.88 2.38
N SER A 313 -13.16 -7.39 1.24
CA SER A 313 -11.76 -7.01 0.99
C SER A 313 -11.65 -5.62 0.35
N ALA A 314 -12.56 -4.70 0.70
CA ALA A 314 -12.63 -3.36 0.13
C ALA A 314 -11.58 -2.39 0.73
N GLY A 315 -10.80 -2.84 1.71
CA GLY A 315 -9.73 -2.09 2.36
C GLY A 315 -10.20 -1.30 3.59
N ALA A 316 -9.23 -0.75 4.32
CA ALA A 316 -9.44 -0.08 5.61
C ALA A 316 -10.41 1.11 5.62
N LEU A 317 -10.83 1.62 4.47
CA LEU A 317 -11.81 2.71 4.39
C LEU A 317 -13.17 2.20 3.93
N ASN A 318 -13.20 1.42 2.84
CA ASN A 318 -14.46 1.00 2.23
C ASN A 318 -15.08 -0.24 2.89
N SER A 319 -14.30 -1.11 3.54
CA SER A 319 -14.85 -2.26 4.28
C SER A 319 -15.72 -1.82 5.46
N PRO A 320 -15.26 -0.98 6.41
CA PRO A 320 -16.14 -0.48 7.47
C PRO A 320 -17.28 0.38 6.92
N HIS A 321 -17.06 1.14 5.84
CA HIS A 321 -18.13 1.90 5.18
C HIS A 321 -19.25 0.98 4.69
N LEU A 322 -18.91 -0.11 3.98
CA LEU A 322 -19.90 -1.07 3.48
C LEU A 322 -20.58 -1.86 4.60
N LEU A 323 -19.88 -2.18 5.69
CA LEU A 323 -20.50 -2.76 6.89
C LEU A 323 -21.58 -1.81 7.44
N MET A 324 -21.27 -0.53 7.59
CA MET A 324 -22.22 0.47 8.07
C MET A 324 -23.43 0.61 7.12
N LEU A 325 -23.20 0.73 5.81
CA LEU A 325 -24.28 0.76 4.80
C LEU A 325 -25.16 -0.51 4.82
N SER A 326 -24.62 -1.61 5.33
CA SER A 326 -25.31 -2.90 5.49
C SER A 326 -25.97 -3.08 6.85
N GLY A 327 -26.00 -2.04 7.70
CA GLY A 327 -26.64 -2.06 9.01
C GLY A 327 -25.80 -2.71 10.11
N VAL A 328 -24.50 -2.84 9.92
CA VAL A 328 -23.54 -3.40 10.88
C VAL A 328 -22.52 -2.34 11.27
N GLY A 329 -22.59 -1.83 12.50
CA GLY A 329 -21.70 -0.76 12.96
C GLY A 329 -22.22 0.03 14.17
N PRO A 330 -21.69 1.24 14.43
CA PRO A 330 -22.11 2.07 15.56
C PRO A 330 -23.57 2.50 15.41
N ARG A 331 -24.40 2.18 16.42
CA ARG A 331 -25.85 2.43 16.38
C ARG A 331 -26.19 3.89 16.09
N ASP A 332 -25.47 4.82 16.71
CA ASP A 332 -25.72 6.26 16.58
C ASP A 332 -25.49 6.74 15.15
N GLN A 333 -24.41 6.31 14.49
CA GLN A 333 -24.13 6.65 13.09
C GLN A 333 -25.20 6.07 12.16
N LEU A 334 -25.57 4.80 12.36
CA LEU A 334 -26.58 4.14 11.51
C LEU A 334 -27.95 4.82 11.62
N GLN A 335 -28.41 5.07 12.85
CA GLN A 335 -29.70 5.72 13.08
C GLN A 335 -29.74 7.16 12.55
N ARG A 336 -28.64 7.91 12.68
CA ARG A 336 -28.51 9.29 12.17
C ARG A 336 -28.77 9.38 10.66
N HIS A 337 -28.45 8.33 9.91
CA HIS A 337 -28.64 8.27 8.46
C HIS A 337 -29.81 7.38 8.03
N GLY A 338 -30.71 7.01 8.95
CA GLY A 338 -31.90 6.22 8.64
C GLY A 338 -31.59 4.77 8.22
N ILE A 339 -30.40 4.26 8.54
CA ILE A 339 -30.01 2.88 8.25
C ILE A 339 -30.50 1.98 9.38
N ARG A 340 -31.22 0.92 9.01
CA ARG A 340 -31.69 -0.08 9.97
C ARG A 340 -30.48 -0.78 10.62
N VAL A 341 -30.40 -0.73 11.94
CA VAL A 341 -29.41 -1.47 12.72
C VAL A 341 -29.77 -2.95 12.71
N ILE A 342 -28.96 -3.76 12.03
CA ILE A 342 -29.04 -5.22 12.04
C ILE A 342 -28.22 -5.78 13.20
N HIS A 343 -26.99 -5.27 13.36
CA HIS A 343 -26.13 -5.61 14.48
C HIS A 343 -25.28 -4.41 14.88
N GLU A 344 -25.26 -4.12 16.18
CA GLU A 344 -24.44 -3.05 16.72
C GLU A 344 -23.03 -3.58 16.96
N LEU A 345 -22.06 -2.98 16.25
CA LEU A 345 -20.62 -3.21 16.44
C LEU A 345 -19.94 -1.84 16.52
N PRO A 346 -19.74 -1.28 17.72
CA PRO A 346 -19.20 0.07 17.88
C PRO A 346 -17.76 0.20 17.38
N GLY A 347 -17.03 -0.92 17.23
CA GLY A 347 -15.68 -0.96 16.67
C GLY A 347 -15.60 -0.65 15.17
N VAL A 348 -16.69 -0.77 14.39
CA VAL A 348 -16.65 -0.56 12.94
C VAL A 348 -16.34 0.91 12.64
N GLY A 349 -15.25 1.14 11.90
CA GLY A 349 -14.75 2.47 11.56
C GLY A 349 -13.88 3.11 12.65
N GLN A 350 -13.68 2.47 13.80
CA GLN A 350 -12.84 2.98 14.90
C GLN A 350 -11.42 2.42 14.82
N ASN A 351 -10.48 2.88 15.65
CA ASN A 351 -9.10 2.38 15.68
C ASN A 351 -8.38 2.55 14.32
N LEU A 352 -8.74 3.58 13.55
CA LEU A 352 -8.03 3.93 12.33
C LEU A 352 -6.58 4.26 12.69
N GLN A 353 -5.66 3.55 12.08
CA GLN A 353 -4.22 3.70 12.22
C GLN A 353 -3.63 3.91 10.85
N ASP A 354 -2.62 4.77 10.77
CA ASP A 354 -1.85 4.98 9.57
C ASP A 354 -0.45 5.46 9.95
N HIS A 355 0.51 5.14 9.12
CA HIS A 355 1.86 5.68 9.26
C HIS A 355 1.86 7.09 8.67
N VAL A 356 2.23 8.07 9.48
CA VAL A 356 2.41 9.46 9.05
C VAL A 356 3.89 9.73 8.84
N ALA A 357 4.22 10.45 7.77
CA ALA A 357 5.55 10.84 7.39
C ALA A 357 5.75 12.35 7.50
N ALA A 358 6.99 12.76 7.72
CA ALA A 358 7.40 14.15 7.62
C ALA A 358 7.93 14.45 6.21
N GLY A 359 7.15 15.16 5.41
CA GLY A 359 7.58 15.70 4.12
C GLY A 359 8.54 16.88 4.29
N GLY A 360 9.15 17.29 3.18
CA GLY A 360 10.04 18.46 3.15
C GLY A 360 11.45 18.22 3.69
N GLY A 361 11.84 17.00 4.05
CA GLY A 361 13.24 16.68 4.43
C GLY A 361 14.25 16.78 3.28
N VAL A 362 14.33 17.93 2.60
CA VAL A 362 15.05 18.13 1.33
C VAL A 362 16.44 18.70 1.57
N PHE A 363 17.41 18.18 0.83
CA PHE A 363 18.82 18.57 0.89
C PHE A 363 19.34 18.86 -0.51
N LEU A 364 19.94 20.04 -0.70
CA LEU A 364 20.69 20.39 -1.92
C LEU A 364 22.02 19.66 -1.93
N ILE A 365 22.47 19.32 -3.13
CA ILE A 365 23.76 18.69 -3.38
C ILE A 365 24.43 19.28 -4.62
N GLN A 366 25.72 19.05 -4.74
CA GLN A 366 26.56 19.47 -5.85
C GLN A 366 27.45 18.30 -6.26
N ASN A 367 27.53 18.02 -7.57
CA ASN A 367 28.46 17.04 -8.09
C ASN A 367 29.87 17.66 -8.19
N PRO A 368 30.85 17.21 -7.40
CA PRO A 368 32.20 17.80 -7.44
C PRO A 368 32.99 17.39 -8.70
N THR A 369 32.55 16.36 -9.42
CA THR A 369 33.30 15.73 -10.52
C THR A 369 32.75 16.05 -11.92
N GLY A 370 31.64 16.76 -12.03
CA GLY A 370 31.04 17.07 -13.32
C GLY A 370 29.73 17.86 -13.21
N SER A 371 29.13 18.16 -14.35
CA SER A 371 27.89 18.92 -14.47
C SER A 371 26.61 18.05 -14.44
N ALA A 372 26.75 16.72 -14.49
CA ALA A 372 25.62 15.81 -14.42
C ALA A 372 25.09 15.69 -12.98
N PRO A 373 23.78 15.64 -12.77
CA PRO A 373 23.20 15.48 -11.44
C PRO A 373 23.45 14.09 -10.87
N LEU A 374 23.54 14.01 -9.55
CA LEU A 374 23.67 12.77 -8.78
C LEU A 374 22.30 12.14 -8.50
N SER A 375 21.27 12.97 -8.36
CA SER A 375 19.86 12.58 -8.19
C SER A 375 19.19 12.18 -9.52
N ILE A 376 17.91 11.80 -9.46
CA ILE A 376 17.07 11.56 -10.63
C ILE A 376 16.03 12.67 -10.71
N ARG A 377 16.08 13.48 -11.76
CA ARG A 377 15.13 14.60 -11.97
C ARG A 377 14.16 14.29 -13.11
N LEU A 378 12.97 14.90 -13.06
CA LEU A 378 11.94 14.70 -14.08
C LEU A 378 12.43 15.04 -15.50
N VAL A 379 13.30 16.05 -15.61
CA VAL A 379 13.84 16.50 -16.91
C VAL A 379 14.62 15.40 -17.60
N GLU A 380 15.40 14.60 -16.86
CA GLU A 380 16.16 13.46 -17.41
C GLU A 380 15.24 12.31 -17.82
N VAL A 381 14.12 12.12 -17.12
CA VAL A 381 13.19 11.03 -17.44
C VAL A 381 12.40 11.29 -18.72
N ASN A 382 12.23 12.56 -19.10
CA ASN A 382 11.58 12.98 -20.34
C ASN A 382 12.48 12.90 -21.59
N GLU A 383 13.74 12.45 -21.46
CA GLU A 383 14.63 12.30 -22.61
C GLU A 383 14.24 11.14 -23.53
N VAL A 384 14.41 11.33 -24.84
CA VAL A 384 14.19 10.29 -25.86
C VAL A 384 15.08 9.05 -25.62
N SER A 385 16.28 9.26 -25.07
CA SER A 385 17.23 8.20 -24.68
C SER A 385 16.59 7.24 -23.68
N VAL A 386 15.88 7.77 -22.67
CA VAL A 386 15.21 7.00 -21.62
C VAL A 386 14.04 6.20 -22.19
N ALA A 387 13.22 6.80 -23.03
CA ALA A 387 12.13 6.09 -23.71
C ALA A 387 12.68 4.95 -24.58
N ARG A 388 13.75 5.19 -25.35
CA ARG A 388 14.40 4.17 -26.19
C ARG A 388 14.95 3.01 -25.36
N ASP A 389 15.65 3.30 -24.25
CA ASP A 389 16.22 2.27 -23.38
C ASP A 389 15.14 1.41 -22.72
N PHE A 390 14.02 2.01 -22.32
CA PHE A 390 12.89 1.25 -21.79
C PHE A 390 12.21 0.40 -22.87
N LEU A 391 11.89 0.98 -24.03
CA LEU A 391 11.11 0.30 -25.07
C LEU A 391 11.89 -0.86 -25.74
N PHE A 392 13.20 -0.70 -25.95
CA PHE A 392 13.98 -1.64 -26.76
C PHE A 392 15.03 -2.43 -25.97
N ARG A 393 15.34 -2.03 -24.73
CA ARG A 393 16.40 -2.67 -23.92
C ARG A 393 15.92 -3.12 -22.54
N ASN A 394 14.65 -2.90 -22.19
CA ASN A 394 14.07 -3.17 -20.87
C ASN A 394 14.95 -2.66 -19.71
N GLN A 395 15.46 -1.43 -19.83
CA GLN A 395 16.31 -0.79 -18.82
C GLN A 395 16.07 0.72 -18.77
N GLY A 396 16.73 1.42 -17.85
CA GLY A 396 16.68 2.88 -17.76
C GLY A 396 15.80 3.42 -16.64
N ARG A 397 15.70 4.76 -16.57
CA ARG A 397 15.12 5.48 -15.42
C ARG A 397 13.63 5.19 -15.19
N LEU A 398 12.86 4.81 -16.21
CA LEU A 398 11.45 4.44 -16.05
C LEU A 398 11.23 3.18 -15.18
N LEU A 399 12.25 2.32 -15.06
CA LEU A 399 12.24 1.15 -14.18
C LEU A 399 12.89 1.40 -12.81
N SER A 400 13.31 2.64 -12.51
CA SER A 400 13.87 3.03 -11.22
C SER A 400 12.77 3.43 -10.24
N MET A 401 13.09 3.40 -8.94
CA MET A 401 12.20 3.86 -7.87
C MET A 401 12.94 4.90 -7.01
N PRO A 402 13.17 6.11 -7.55
CA PRO A 402 14.02 7.09 -6.91
C PRO A 402 13.43 7.65 -5.61
N SER A 403 12.11 7.52 -5.39
CA SER A 403 11.44 7.99 -4.16
C SER A 403 11.88 7.26 -2.88
N CYS A 404 12.64 6.16 -3.01
CA CYS A 404 13.39 5.52 -1.93
C CYS A 404 14.40 4.53 -2.55
N GLU A 405 15.69 4.80 -2.45
CA GLU A 405 16.72 3.86 -2.93
C GLU A 405 17.35 3.05 -1.80
N VAL A 406 17.37 3.62 -0.59
CA VAL A 406 17.81 2.97 0.64
C VAL A 406 16.73 3.17 1.69
N MET A 407 16.38 2.08 2.35
CA MET A 407 15.43 2.07 3.46
C MET A 407 16.14 1.59 4.72
N GLY A 408 15.79 2.16 5.86
CA GLY A 408 16.22 1.61 7.14
C GLY A 408 15.28 1.91 8.28
N PHE A 409 15.55 1.31 9.43
CA PHE A 409 14.79 1.52 10.66
C PHE A 409 15.73 1.96 11.78
N ILE A 410 15.27 2.92 12.57
CA ILE A 410 16.01 3.45 13.71
C ILE A 410 15.15 3.42 14.97
N ASN A 411 15.83 3.45 16.12
CA ASN A 411 15.21 3.72 17.40
C ASN A 411 15.44 5.18 17.77
N THR A 412 14.37 5.89 18.12
CA THR A 412 14.49 7.19 18.80
C THR A 412 14.66 7.00 20.30
N LYS A 413 14.99 8.08 21.00
CA LYS A 413 15.01 8.12 22.48
C LYS A 413 13.65 7.81 23.12
N TYR A 414 12.56 7.88 22.34
CA TYR A 414 11.21 7.57 22.81
C TYR A 414 10.86 6.08 22.60
N ASN A 415 11.69 5.28 21.93
CA ASN A 415 11.43 3.85 21.88
C ASN A 415 11.78 3.17 23.21
N LYS A 416 11.29 1.94 23.40
CA LYS A 416 11.68 1.12 24.55
C LYS A 416 13.20 0.88 24.51
N PRO A 417 13.93 1.08 25.63
CA PRO A 417 15.35 0.77 25.70
C PRO A 417 15.63 -0.68 25.28
N GLY A 418 16.57 -0.86 24.36
CA GLY A 418 16.92 -2.18 23.81
C GLY A 418 15.92 -2.78 22.82
N SER A 419 14.91 -2.02 22.35
CA SER A 419 13.98 -2.48 21.32
C SER A 419 14.72 -2.94 20.06
N ARG A 420 14.31 -4.09 19.51
CA ARG A 420 14.73 -4.56 18.18
C ARG A 420 13.79 -4.12 17.06
N ARG A 421 12.64 -3.57 17.44
CA ARG A 421 11.61 -3.03 16.55
C ARG A 421 11.73 -1.51 16.49
N GLY A 422 12.16 -0.96 15.36
CA GLY A 422 12.33 0.48 15.15
C GLY A 422 11.00 1.24 15.20
N ASP A 423 10.99 2.41 15.84
CA ASP A 423 9.83 3.32 15.92
C ASP A 423 9.78 4.33 14.77
N VAL A 424 10.90 4.47 14.02
CA VAL A 424 10.97 5.27 12.79
C VAL A 424 11.53 4.45 11.64
N GLN A 425 10.85 4.50 10.50
CA GLN A 425 11.37 4.05 9.21
C GLN A 425 11.90 5.26 8.44
N ILE A 426 13.06 5.13 7.84
CA ILE A 426 13.75 6.19 7.08
C ILE A 426 13.75 5.81 5.61
N PHE A 427 13.19 6.68 4.77
CA PHE A 427 13.39 6.62 3.31
C PHE A 427 14.48 7.59 2.92
N MET A 428 15.52 7.09 2.26
CA MET A 428 16.55 7.90 1.60
C MET A 428 16.27 7.88 0.10
N SER A 429 15.83 9.02 -0.40
CA SER A 429 15.28 9.18 -1.74
C SER A 429 16.21 9.98 -2.62
N ALA A 430 16.50 9.46 -3.81
CA ALA A 430 17.26 10.15 -4.85
C ALA A 430 16.40 11.10 -5.71
N GLN A 431 15.17 11.38 -5.26
CA GLN A 431 14.29 12.40 -5.79
C GLN A 431 13.68 13.18 -4.61
N SER A 432 13.51 14.48 -4.75
CA SER A 432 12.95 15.34 -3.71
C SER A 432 11.70 16.09 -4.21
N ASP A 433 11.08 16.85 -3.31
CA ASP A 433 9.93 17.72 -3.61
C ASP A 433 10.23 18.79 -4.68
N ILE A 434 11.51 19.07 -4.96
CA ILE A 434 11.95 20.10 -5.92
C ILE A 434 12.48 19.50 -7.24
N SER A 435 12.72 18.18 -7.28
CA SER A 435 13.32 17.49 -8.42
C SER A 435 12.41 17.38 -9.65
N ASP A 436 11.09 17.45 -9.45
CA ASP A 436 10.08 17.41 -10.52
C ASP A 436 9.50 18.79 -10.83
N GLY A 437 9.87 19.81 -10.06
CA GLY A 437 9.30 21.15 -10.15
C GLY A 437 7.84 21.24 -9.76
N GLY A 438 7.30 20.31 -8.96
CA GLY A 438 5.94 20.36 -8.46
C GLY A 438 4.88 19.91 -9.48
N THR A 439 5.28 19.20 -10.54
CA THR A 439 4.32 18.62 -11.49
C THR A 439 3.61 17.40 -10.90
N GLU A 440 4.33 16.58 -10.13
CA GLU A 440 3.89 15.32 -9.53
C GLU A 440 3.83 15.42 -8.00
N GLY A 441 4.94 15.70 -7.31
CA GLY A 441 5.05 15.69 -5.85
C GLY A 441 4.12 16.68 -5.16
N GLN A 442 4.16 17.95 -5.58
CA GLN A 442 3.24 19.01 -5.13
C GLN A 442 1.76 18.62 -5.33
N ALA A 443 1.45 18.00 -6.47
CA ALA A 443 0.10 17.63 -6.85
C ALA A 443 -0.40 16.44 -6.03
N GLY A 444 0.40 15.38 -5.93
CA GLY A 444 0.13 14.16 -5.19
C GLY A 444 -0.04 14.44 -3.69
N ALA A 445 0.91 15.18 -3.10
CA ALA A 445 0.84 15.67 -1.73
C ALA A 445 -0.42 16.50 -1.46
N GLY A 446 -0.87 17.26 -2.46
CA GLY A 446 -1.97 18.20 -2.31
C GLY A 446 -1.55 19.53 -1.70
N LEU A 447 -0.27 19.92 -1.82
CA LEU A 447 0.22 21.20 -1.34
C LEU A 447 -0.56 22.37 -1.98
N THR A 448 -0.63 23.49 -1.29
CA THR A 448 -1.06 24.74 -1.92
C THR A 448 0.07 25.28 -2.80
N TYR A 449 -0.27 26.05 -3.83
CA TYR A 449 0.75 26.73 -4.64
C TYR A 449 1.50 27.77 -3.82
N GLU A 450 0.84 28.39 -2.84
CA GLU A 450 1.46 29.35 -1.93
C GLU A 450 2.53 28.68 -1.05
N TYR A 451 2.18 27.58 -0.39
CA TYR A 451 3.15 26.84 0.43
C TYR A 451 4.31 26.34 -0.42
N TYR A 452 4.03 25.74 -1.59
CA TYR A 452 5.09 25.25 -2.47
C TYR A 452 5.99 26.40 -2.95
N ALA A 453 5.40 27.53 -3.37
CA ALA A 453 6.15 28.68 -3.84
C ALA A 453 7.14 29.19 -2.78
N ARG A 454 6.63 29.36 -1.56
CA ARG A 454 7.37 29.91 -0.43
C ARG A 454 8.52 29.03 0.06
N ASN A 455 8.35 27.71 0.02
CA ASN A 455 9.32 26.78 0.61
C ASN A 455 10.24 26.10 -0.41
N PHE A 456 9.86 26.05 -1.69
CA PHE A 456 10.53 25.21 -2.68
C PHE A 456 10.90 25.90 -3.99
N GLU A 457 10.19 26.95 -4.42
CA GLU A 457 10.33 27.48 -5.79
C GLU A 457 11.74 27.95 -6.14
N SER A 458 12.42 28.61 -5.20
CA SER A 458 13.79 29.11 -5.37
C SER A 458 14.82 28.02 -5.70
N TRP A 459 14.50 26.76 -5.41
CA TRP A 459 15.40 25.62 -5.52
C TRP A 459 14.98 24.62 -6.61
N VAL A 460 13.87 24.85 -7.29
CA VAL A 460 13.33 23.90 -8.27
C VAL A 460 14.37 23.50 -9.32
N TYR A 461 14.46 22.20 -9.60
CA TYR A 461 15.42 21.56 -10.50
C TYR A 461 16.89 21.60 -10.07
N HIS A 462 17.23 22.15 -8.89
CA HIS A 462 18.54 21.92 -8.30
C HIS A 462 18.70 20.44 -7.93
N ASP A 463 19.94 19.95 -8.05
CA ASP A 463 20.29 18.59 -7.66
C ASP A 463 20.07 18.44 -6.16
N SER A 464 19.29 17.43 -5.77
CA SER A 464 18.79 17.29 -4.40
C SER A 464 18.37 15.87 -4.07
N PHE A 465 18.33 15.57 -2.77
CA PHE A 465 17.76 14.34 -2.24
C PHE A 465 16.76 14.64 -1.12
N LEU A 466 15.98 13.63 -0.74
CA LEU A 466 15.01 13.70 0.34
C LEU A 466 15.31 12.60 1.38
N ILE A 467 15.28 12.95 2.66
CA ILE A 467 15.19 11.99 3.76
C ILE A 467 13.84 12.17 4.43
N MET A 468 13.00 11.14 4.34
CA MET A 468 11.65 11.16 4.86
C MET A 468 11.54 10.16 6.02
N PRO A 469 11.36 10.63 7.26
CA PRO A 469 11.05 9.77 8.40
C PRO A 469 9.56 9.47 8.45
N LEU A 470 9.22 8.22 8.76
CA LEU A 470 7.88 7.70 8.90
C LEU A 470 7.70 7.16 10.32
N LEU A 471 6.59 7.50 10.95
CA LEU A 471 6.22 7.01 12.27
C LEU A 471 5.65 5.60 12.17
N MET A 472 6.25 4.62 12.84
CA MET A 472 5.87 3.20 12.73
C MET A 472 4.81 2.75 13.74
N HIS A 473 4.83 3.28 14.97
CA HIS A 473 3.88 2.87 16.01
C HIS A 473 3.14 4.08 16.56
N PRO A 474 2.25 4.71 15.76
CA PRO A 474 1.48 5.85 16.23
C PRO A 474 0.66 5.47 17.46
N GLU A 475 0.64 6.37 18.45
CA GLU A 475 -0.26 6.29 19.61
C GLU A 475 -1.62 6.92 19.27
N SER A 476 -1.64 7.95 18.42
CA SER A 476 -2.85 8.58 17.93
C SER A 476 -3.78 7.58 17.22
N ARG A 477 -5.09 7.68 17.46
CA ARG A 477 -6.11 6.83 16.81
C ARG A 477 -7.18 7.70 16.18
N GLY A 478 -7.49 7.39 14.93
CA GLY A 478 -8.54 8.02 14.16
C GLY A 478 -9.84 7.21 14.14
N TRP A 479 -10.82 7.75 13.42
CA TRP A 479 -12.08 7.09 13.15
C TRP A 479 -12.66 7.49 11.79
N LEU A 480 -13.68 6.76 11.37
CA LEU A 480 -14.47 7.02 10.18
C LEU A 480 -15.89 7.43 10.57
N GLU A 481 -16.47 8.33 9.79
CA GLU A 481 -17.89 8.71 9.94
C GLU A 481 -18.65 8.52 8.64
N LEU A 482 -19.81 7.89 8.76
CA LEU A 482 -20.75 7.77 7.67
C LEU A 482 -21.27 9.16 7.27
N PRO A 483 -21.18 9.56 5.99
CA PRO A 483 -21.71 10.85 5.55
C PRO A 483 -23.22 10.80 5.32
N SER A 484 -23.73 9.68 4.79
CA SER A 484 -25.12 9.46 4.41
C SER A 484 -25.38 7.96 4.18
N ALA A 485 -26.62 7.59 3.82
CA ALA A 485 -26.95 6.23 3.38
C ALA A 485 -26.67 5.98 1.88
N ASN A 486 -26.12 6.96 1.15
CA ASN A 486 -25.78 6.81 -0.26
C ASN A 486 -24.42 6.12 -0.42
N PRO A 487 -24.34 4.94 -1.07
CA PRO A 487 -23.08 4.22 -1.25
C PRO A 487 -22.04 4.94 -2.11
N MET A 488 -22.44 5.99 -2.84
CA MET A 488 -21.54 6.80 -3.65
C MET A 488 -20.84 7.91 -2.88
N ASP A 489 -21.34 8.25 -1.68
CA ASP A 489 -20.74 9.30 -0.86
C ASP A 489 -19.47 8.75 -0.19
N LYS A 490 -18.38 9.50 -0.24
CA LYS A 490 -17.10 9.07 0.35
C LYS A 490 -17.17 9.14 1.87
N ILE A 491 -16.74 8.07 2.54
CA ILE A 491 -16.62 8.04 3.99
C ILE A 491 -15.78 9.21 4.50
N LYS A 492 -16.20 9.86 5.59
CA LYS A 492 -15.41 10.92 6.23
C LYS A 492 -14.28 10.29 7.04
N ILE A 493 -13.08 10.84 6.90
CA ILE A 493 -11.86 10.26 7.46
C ILE A 493 -11.27 11.23 8.47
N TYR A 494 -11.14 10.81 9.71
CA TYR A 494 -10.47 11.56 10.78
C TYR A 494 -9.25 10.77 11.23
N PRO A 495 -8.06 10.98 10.63
CA PRO A 495 -6.85 10.25 11.01
C PRO A 495 -6.42 10.56 12.45
N ASN A 496 -6.72 11.79 12.90
CA ASN A 496 -6.37 12.30 14.21
C ASN A 496 -4.85 12.28 14.45
N TYR A 497 -4.03 12.58 13.43
CA TYR A 497 -2.58 12.65 13.58
C TYR A 497 -2.17 13.66 14.65
N PHE A 498 -1.14 13.31 15.42
CA PHE A 498 -0.60 14.16 16.49
C PHE A 498 -1.68 14.53 17.53
N ALA A 499 -2.64 13.63 17.74
CA ALA A 499 -3.51 13.69 18.92
C ALA A 499 -2.67 13.53 20.20
N VAL A 500 -1.64 12.69 20.11
CA VAL A 500 -0.61 12.50 21.12
C VAL A 500 0.69 13.15 20.64
N GLU A 501 1.22 14.09 21.43
CA GLU A 501 2.42 14.88 21.09
C GLU A 501 3.66 14.00 20.84
N ARG A 502 3.76 12.85 21.51
CA ARG A 502 4.86 11.89 21.35
C ARG A 502 5.05 11.45 19.89
N ASP A 503 3.96 11.29 19.14
CA ASP A 503 4.01 10.90 17.73
C ASP A 503 4.77 11.95 16.89
N LEU A 504 4.57 13.22 17.21
CA LEU A 504 5.25 14.35 16.58
C LEU A 504 6.72 14.40 17.00
N ASP A 505 7.01 14.23 18.29
CA ASP A 505 8.38 14.23 18.83
C ASP A 505 9.27 13.12 18.23
N ILE A 506 8.69 11.94 17.94
CA ILE A 506 9.39 10.83 17.29
C ILE A 506 9.81 11.22 15.86
N LEU A 507 8.92 11.86 15.09
CA LEU A 507 9.25 12.32 13.73
C LEU A 507 10.31 13.42 13.72
N VAL A 508 10.32 14.30 14.74
CA VAL A 508 11.38 15.31 14.91
C VAL A 508 12.75 14.63 15.04
N GLU A 509 12.86 13.56 15.84
CA GLU A 509 14.12 12.80 15.95
C GLU A 509 14.51 12.12 14.63
N GLY A 510 13.53 11.72 13.82
CA GLY A 510 13.74 11.24 12.45
C GLY A 510 14.31 12.32 11.52
N LEU A 511 13.80 13.56 11.56
CA LEU A 511 14.35 14.68 10.77
C LEU A 511 15.76 15.04 11.21
N LYS A 512 16.03 15.05 12.52
CA LYS A 512 17.39 15.22 13.06
C LYS A 512 18.35 14.15 12.56
N PHE A 513 17.89 12.90 12.42
CA PHE A 513 18.69 11.84 11.79
C PHE A 513 19.04 12.20 10.34
N GLY A 514 18.08 12.71 9.56
CA GLY A 514 18.33 13.19 8.20
C GLY A 514 19.40 14.30 8.13
N VAL A 515 19.37 15.25 9.06
CA VAL A 515 20.42 16.29 9.17
C VAL A 515 21.78 15.66 9.45
N ARG A 516 21.88 14.72 10.40
CA ARG A 516 23.14 14.01 10.68
C ARG A 516 23.67 13.22 9.48
N VAL A 517 22.78 12.69 8.63
CA VAL A 517 23.18 12.04 7.36
C VAL A 517 23.88 13.03 6.45
N ALA A 518 23.32 14.25 6.27
CA ALA A 518 23.94 15.30 5.48
C ALA A 518 25.30 15.76 6.04
N GLU A 519 25.48 15.66 7.36
CA GLU A 519 26.73 16.00 8.05
C GLU A 519 27.83 14.93 7.98
N THR A 520 27.55 13.73 7.45
CA THR A 520 28.58 12.69 7.27
C THR A 520 29.66 13.12 6.29
N SER A 521 30.84 12.51 6.38
CA SER A 521 31.98 12.89 5.55
C SER A 521 31.72 12.64 4.06
N VAL A 522 30.98 11.59 3.71
CA VAL A 522 30.58 11.29 2.33
C VAL A 522 29.59 12.32 1.78
N MET A 523 28.61 12.76 2.58
CA MET A 523 27.60 13.72 2.13
C MET A 523 28.13 15.17 2.09
N ARG A 524 29.06 15.53 2.99
CA ARG A 524 29.77 16.83 2.92
C ARG A 524 30.58 17.00 1.64
N LYS A 525 31.11 15.92 1.05
CA LYS A 525 31.86 15.98 -0.24
C LYS A 525 30.99 16.44 -1.41
N ILE A 526 29.68 16.24 -1.32
CA ILE A 526 28.70 16.70 -2.31
C ILE A 526 27.94 17.94 -1.82
N ASN A 527 28.48 18.64 -0.81
CA ASN A 527 27.89 19.85 -0.23
C ASN A 527 26.42 19.69 0.21
N ALA A 528 26.08 18.54 0.80
CA ALA A 528 24.73 18.26 1.26
C ALA A 528 24.25 19.30 2.28
N THR A 529 23.24 20.10 1.91
CA THR A 529 22.76 21.23 2.72
C THR A 529 21.24 21.21 2.82
N PHE A 530 20.71 21.27 4.04
CA PHE A 530 19.27 21.35 4.29
C PHE A 530 18.73 22.73 3.84
N ILE A 531 17.62 22.75 3.10
CA ILE A 531 17.30 23.89 2.21
C ILE A 531 16.38 24.97 2.78
N TYR A 532 15.91 24.80 4.02
CA TYR A 532 15.00 25.80 4.61
C TYR A 532 15.75 27.06 4.98
N ASP A 533 15.15 28.19 4.63
CA ASP A 533 15.86 29.45 4.51
C ASP A 533 15.13 30.57 5.24
N ALA A 534 15.77 31.08 6.29
CA ALA A 534 15.32 32.25 7.02
C ALA A 534 15.48 33.55 6.21
N GLU A 535 16.41 33.62 5.24
CA GLU A 535 16.68 34.78 4.39
C GLU A 535 15.59 35.01 3.33
N HIS A 536 15.04 33.92 2.78
CA HIS A 536 13.95 33.96 1.81
C HIS A 536 12.55 33.92 2.45
N GLY A 537 12.45 33.69 3.77
CA GLY A 537 11.20 33.77 4.51
C GLY A 537 10.29 32.55 4.28
N ASP A 538 10.72 31.39 4.78
CA ASP A 538 9.93 30.16 4.78
C ASP A 538 8.66 30.23 5.67
N THR A 539 7.85 29.16 5.68
CA THR A 539 6.62 29.11 6.47
C THR A 539 6.89 29.05 7.98
N CYS A 540 7.92 28.32 8.41
CA CYS A 540 8.11 27.97 9.82
C CYS A 540 8.94 28.98 10.60
N ASN A 541 9.82 29.71 9.92
CA ASN A 541 10.73 30.74 10.43
C ASN A 541 11.64 30.23 11.57
N GLY A 542 12.70 30.97 11.86
CA GLY A 542 13.61 30.67 12.96
C GLY A 542 14.69 29.64 12.62
N GLN A 543 15.42 29.20 13.66
CA GLN A 543 16.56 28.30 13.49
C GLN A 543 16.10 26.83 13.39
N VAL A 544 16.79 26.07 12.54
CA VAL A 544 16.60 24.62 12.42
C VAL A 544 16.79 23.96 13.79
N GLY A 545 15.76 23.25 14.25
CA GLY A 545 15.67 22.66 15.58
C GLY A 545 14.28 22.10 15.84
N ASP A 546 13.99 21.71 17.08
CA ASP A 546 12.76 20.99 17.44
C ASP A 546 11.49 21.77 17.07
N ALA A 547 11.41 23.07 17.41
CA ALA A 547 10.26 23.90 17.08
C ALA A 547 10.05 24.06 15.57
N PHE A 548 11.15 24.26 14.83
CA PHE A 548 11.13 24.34 13.38
C PHE A 548 10.65 23.04 12.74
N PHE A 549 11.17 21.89 13.19
CA PHE A 549 10.76 20.58 12.66
C PHE A 549 9.32 20.24 13.01
N LYS A 550 8.84 20.59 14.20
CA LYS A 550 7.43 20.43 14.55
C LYS A 550 6.53 21.20 13.59
N CYS A 551 6.85 22.47 13.35
CA CYS A 551 6.12 23.28 12.37
C CYS A 551 6.15 22.64 10.97
N LEU A 552 7.34 22.21 10.51
CA LEU A 552 7.48 21.56 9.21
C LEU A 552 6.59 20.31 9.10
N ILE A 553 6.60 19.45 10.12
CA ILE A 553 5.77 18.24 10.16
C ILE A 553 4.29 18.58 10.16
N GLN A 554 3.85 19.61 10.90
CA GLN A 554 2.43 19.99 10.96
C GLN A 554 1.93 20.57 9.62
N HIS A 555 2.77 21.31 8.90
CA HIS A 555 2.43 21.80 7.57
C HIS A 555 2.52 20.72 6.49
N TYR A 556 3.59 19.93 6.50
CA TYR A 556 3.90 18.94 5.48
C TYR A 556 3.89 17.49 6.01
N SER A 557 2.90 17.15 6.84
CA SER A 557 2.61 15.76 7.17
C SER A 557 1.96 15.07 5.98
N GLN A 558 2.33 13.83 5.72
CA GLN A 558 1.71 13.01 4.69
C GLN A 558 1.36 11.63 5.23
N THR A 559 0.24 11.09 4.77
CA THR A 559 0.08 9.64 4.82
C THR A 559 1.12 9.01 3.89
N ILE A 560 1.65 7.86 4.29
CA ILE A 560 2.35 6.97 3.35
C ILE A 560 1.47 5.77 2.95
N TYR A 561 0.16 6.02 2.98
CA TYR A 561 -0.91 5.25 2.37
C TYR A 561 -1.18 3.90 3.03
N HIS A 562 -1.00 3.80 4.35
CA HIS A 562 -1.13 2.57 5.12
C HIS A 562 -2.31 2.55 6.13
N PRO A 563 -3.52 3.04 5.79
CA PRO A 563 -4.63 2.98 6.72
C PRO A 563 -5.00 1.52 7.04
N SER A 564 -5.27 1.26 8.32
CA SER A 564 -5.54 -0.06 8.90
C SER A 564 -6.39 0.03 10.16
N GLY A 565 -6.85 -1.12 10.67
CA GLY A 565 -7.44 -1.26 12.02
C GLY A 565 -8.91 -0.88 12.20
N THR A 566 -9.58 -0.44 11.13
CA THR A 566 -10.98 0.02 11.14
C THR A 566 -12.04 -1.07 11.28
N ALA A 567 -11.64 -2.33 11.22
CA ALA A 567 -12.47 -3.49 11.51
C ALA A 567 -11.63 -4.50 12.33
N LYS A 568 -10.94 -4.01 13.37
CA LYS A 568 -9.92 -4.78 14.08
C LYS A 568 -10.39 -6.17 14.53
N MET A 569 -9.50 -7.15 14.44
CA MET A 569 -9.70 -8.46 15.04
C MET A 569 -9.49 -8.42 16.56
N GLY A 570 -10.26 -9.23 17.28
CA GLY A 570 -10.11 -9.43 18.70
C GLY A 570 -11.07 -10.48 19.24
N PRO A 571 -10.83 -10.98 20.47
CA PRO A 571 -11.74 -11.92 21.12
C PRO A 571 -13.10 -11.28 21.37
N ALA A 572 -14.14 -12.10 21.51
CA ALA A 572 -15.50 -11.61 21.80
C ALA A 572 -15.61 -10.80 23.11
N THR A 573 -14.61 -10.89 24.00
CA THR A 573 -14.51 -10.10 25.23
C THR A 573 -14.02 -8.67 24.99
N ASP A 574 -13.44 -8.36 23.82
CA ASP A 574 -13.05 -7.02 23.42
C ASP A 574 -14.26 -6.31 22.78
N PRO A 575 -14.87 -5.32 23.45
CA PRO A 575 -16.10 -4.69 22.98
C PRO A 575 -15.91 -3.88 21.68
N MET A 576 -14.66 -3.61 21.28
CA MET A 576 -14.33 -2.89 20.07
C MET A 576 -13.86 -3.81 18.93
N ALA A 577 -13.82 -5.14 19.15
CA ALA A 577 -13.49 -6.09 18.10
C ALA A 577 -14.63 -6.18 17.07
N VAL A 578 -14.28 -6.16 15.79
CA VAL A 578 -15.24 -6.29 14.68
C VAL A 578 -15.23 -7.69 14.10
N VAL A 579 -14.05 -8.31 14.04
CA VAL A 579 -13.90 -9.71 13.63
C VAL A 579 -13.22 -10.53 14.71
N ASP A 580 -13.41 -11.84 14.68
CA ASP A 580 -12.67 -12.78 15.54
C ASP A 580 -11.29 -13.15 14.96
N ASP A 581 -10.56 -14.04 15.64
CA ASP A 581 -9.26 -14.57 15.21
C ASP A 581 -9.36 -15.41 13.92
N GLN A 582 -10.57 -15.78 13.50
CA GLN A 582 -10.87 -16.43 12.24
C GLN A 582 -11.34 -15.42 11.17
N LEU A 583 -11.31 -14.12 11.46
CA LEU A 583 -11.75 -13.03 10.59
C LEU A 583 -13.26 -13.01 10.31
N ARG A 584 -14.08 -13.74 11.09
CA ARG A 584 -15.54 -13.72 10.99
C ARG A 584 -16.07 -12.48 11.68
N VAL A 585 -17.01 -11.78 11.06
CA VAL A 585 -17.66 -10.61 11.67
C VAL A 585 -18.46 -11.06 12.90
N HIS A 586 -18.18 -10.43 14.05
CA HIS A 586 -18.88 -10.76 15.29
C HIS A 586 -20.39 -10.59 15.12
N GLY A 587 -21.15 -11.61 15.53
CA GLY A 587 -22.61 -11.61 15.47
C GLY A 587 -23.24 -11.70 14.07
N ILE A 588 -22.44 -11.80 12.99
CA ILE A 588 -22.93 -11.97 11.61
C ILE A 588 -22.38 -13.26 10.99
N GLY A 589 -23.25 -14.23 10.71
CA GLY A 589 -22.87 -15.47 10.04
C GLY A 589 -22.61 -15.28 8.55
N GLY A 590 -21.64 -16.02 8.00
CA GLY A 590 -21.36 -16.04 6.55
C GLY A 590 -20.68 -14.77 6.01
N LEU A 591 -20.07 -13.97 6.89
CA LEU A 591 -19.34 -12.76 6.50
C LEU A 591 -17.97 -12.70 7.18
N ARG A 592 -16.92 -12.47 6.38
CA ARG A 592 -15.56 -12.20 6.85
C ARG A 592 -15.05 -10.87 6.33
N VAL A 593 -14.14 -10.25 7.08
CA VAL A 593 -13.34 -9.13 6.59
C VAL A 593 -11.91 -9.59 6.39
N VAL A 594 -11.37 -9.42 5.20
CA VAL A 594 -10.05 -9.92 4.78
C VAL A 594 -9.34 -8.79 4.05
N ASP A 595 -8.79 -7.85 4.81
CA ASP A 595 -7.91 -6.78 4.33
C ASP A 595 -7.22 -6.07 5.53
N ALA A 596 -6.52 -4.96 5.29
CA ALA A 596 -5.79 -4.21 6.33
C ALA A 596 -6.66 -3.64 7.47
N SER A 597 -7.98 -3.56 7.30
CA SER A 597 -8.90 -3.11 8.36
C SER A 597 -8.85 -4.00 9.61
N ILE A 598 -8.48 -5.27 9.47
CA ILE A 598 -8.49 -6.22 10.60
C ILE A 598 -7.30 -6.08 11.54
N MET A 599 -6.24 -5.37 11.14
CA MET A 599 -5.02 -5.25 11.93
C MET A 599 -5.30 -4.55 13.27
N PRO A 600 -5.17 -5.22 14.44
CA PRO A 600 -5.47 -4.59 15.72
C PRO A 600 -4.46 -3.47 16.04
N LYS A 601 -3.19 -3.70 15.65
CA LYS A 601 -2.13 -2.69 15.58
C LYS A 601 -1.52 -2.74 14.18
N ILE A 602 -1.21 -1.58 13.61
CA ILE A 602 -0.48 -1.50 12.34
C ILE A 602 0.90 -2.17 12.48
N THR A 603 1.33 -2.88 11.44
CA THR A 603 2.65 -3.53 11.39
C THR A 603 3.75 -2.51 11.12
N THR A 604 4.96 -2.76 11.61
CA THR A 604 6.16 -1.95 11.30
C THR A 604 6.41 -1.96 9.77
N GLY A 605 6.57 -0.80 9.16
CA GLY A 605 6.85 -0.68 7.72
C GLY A 605 5.63 -0.83 6.81
N ASN A 606 5.84 -1.15 5.54
CA ASN A 606 4.79 -1.09 4.52
C ASN A 606 3.73 -2.19 4.64
N THR A 607 2.44 -1.85 4.46
CA THR A 607 1.33 -2.77 4.80
C THR A 607 0.86 -3.68 3.67
N ASN A 608 1.42 -3.59 2.46
CA ASN A 608 0.97 -4.40 1.32
C ASN A 608 1.23 -5.90 1.53
N ALA A 609 2.46 -6.30 1.91
CA ALA A 609 2.75 -7.71 2.15
C ALA A 609 1.97 -8.28 3.35
N PRO A 610 1.86 -7.59 4.51
CA PRO A 610 0.96 -8.01 5.59
C PRO A 610 -0.49 -8.21 5.14
N THR A 611 -1.00 -7.34 4.28
CA THR A 611 -2.37 -7.44 3.75
C THR A 611 -2.58 -8.68 2.87
N ILE A 612 -1.58 -9.03 2.05
CA ILE A 612 -1.63 -10.24 1.21
C ILE A 612 -1.48 -11.49 2.08
N MET A 613 -0.61 -11.46 3.09
CA MET A 613 -0.47 -12.53 4.08
C MET A 613 -1.79 -12.82 4.79
N ILE A 614 -2.52 -11.78 5.21
CA ILE A 614 -3.87 -11.91 5.80
C ILE A 614 -4.80 -12.70 4.86
N ALA A 615 -4.77 -12.42 3.55
CA ALA A 615 -5.60 -13.11 2.58
C ALA A 615 -5.18 -14.56 2.33
N GLU A 616 -3.87 -14.83 2.28
CA GLU A 616 -3.32 -16.19 2.17
C GLU A 616 -3.75 -17.07 3.33
N ARG A 617 -3.67 -16.52 4.55
CA ARG A 617 -4.15 -17.20 5.75
C ARG A 617 -5.67 -17.36 5.74
N ALA A 618 -6.41 -16.30 5.42
CA ALA A 618 -7.87 -16.34 5.39
C ALA A 618 -8.40 -17.41 4.42
N ALA A 619 -7.76 -17.58 3.27
CA ALA A 619 -8.13 -18.63 2.33
C ALA A 619 -8.02 -20.03 2.93
N ASP A 620 -6.97 -20.31 3.71
CA ASP A 620 -6.82 -21.58 4.41
C ASP A 620 -7.84 -21.75 5.55
N LEU A 621 -8.16 -20.67 6.29
CA LEU A 621 -9.21 -20.70 7.31
C LEU A 621 -10.60 -21.01 6.71
N ILE A 622 -10.92 -20.40 5.57
CA ILE A 622 -12.17 -20.67 4.83
C ILE A 622 -12.15 -22.10 4.30
N LYS A 623 -11.02 -22.55 3.73
CA LYS A 623 -10.89 -23.92 3.23
C LYS A 623 -11.05 -24.96 4.33
N TYR A 624 -10.45 -24.75 5.48
CA TYR A 624 -10.60 -25.61 6.64
C TYR A 624 -12.07 -25.70 7.11
N ALA A 625 -12.80 -24.58 7.06
CA ALA A 625 -14.21 -24.54 7.46
C ALA A 625 -15.15 -25.27 6.48
N HIS A 626 -14.87 -25.26 5.17
CA HIS A 626 -15.81 -25.72 4.13
C HIS A 626 -15.41 -26.99 3.37
N LEU A 627 -14.12 -27.33 3.27
CA LEU A 627 -13.67 -28.53 2.54
C LEU A 627 -14.13 -29.85 3.17
N PRO A 628 -14.19 -30.03 4.50
CA PRO A 628 -14.67 -31.28 5.09
C PRO A 628 -16.11 -31.64 4.73
N ALA A 629 -16.91 -30.65 4.31
CA ALA A 629 -18.26 -30.89 3.77
C ALA A 629 -18.18 -31.42 2.33
N LEU A 630 -17.37 -30.79 1.48
CA LEU A 630 -17.17 -31.22 0.08
C LEU A 630 -16.50 -32.60 -0.03
N ALA A 631 -15.56 -32.93 0.87
CA ALA A 631 -14.86 -34.22 0.85
C ALA A 631 -15.80 -35.42 1.08
N ARG A 632 -17.06 -35.18 1.48
CA ARG A 632 -18.10 -36.20 1.63
C ARG A 632 -18.96 -36.36 0.37
N GLU A 633 -18.79 -35.50 -0.64
CA GLU A 633 -19.51 -35.55 -1.90
C GLU A 633 -18.80 -36.48 -2.89
N GLU A 634 -19.56 -37.28 -3.65
CA GLU A 634 -19.02 -38.27 -4.60
C GLU A 634 -18.22 -37.65 -5.77
N HIS A 635 -18.36 -36.34 -6.00
CA HIS A 635 -17.85 -35.66 -7.19
C HIS A 635 -16.77 -34.60 -6.94
N TYR A 636 -16.19 -34.54 -5.73
CA TYR A 636 -15.16 -33.55 -5.38
C TYR A 636 -13.97 -33.56 -6.37
N ARG A 637 -13.62 -32.40 -6.91
CA ARG A 637 -12.46 -32.20 -7.81
C ARG A 637 -11.60 -31.03 -7.35
N GLN A 638 -10.31 -31.28 -7.21
CA GLN A 638 -9.32 -30.22 -7.06
C GLN A 638 -8.93 -29.69 -8.44
N CYS A 639 -8.92 -28.37 -8.61
CA CYS A 639 -8.52 -27.74 -9.86
C CYS A 639 -6.99 -27.74 -9.98
N ALA A 640 -6.49 -27.46 -11.19
CA ALA A 640 -5.08 -27.16 -11.38
C ALA A 640 -4.71 -26.01 -10.43
N SER A 641 -4.01 -26.36 -9.35
CA SER A 641 -3.37 -25.42 -8.45
C SER A 641 -1.99 -25.17 -9.00
N ILE A 642 -1.53 -23.92 -8.91
CA ILE A 642 -0.11 -23.66 -9.01
C ILE A 642 0.44 -24.18 -7.67
N ASP A 643 1.16 -25.30 -7.73
CA ASP A 643 1.70 -25.97 -6.55
C ASP A 643 2.90 -25.15 -6.04
N TYR A 644 2.61 -24.15 -5.22
CA TYR A 644 3.63 -23.35 -4.56
C TYR A 644 4.21 -24.19 -3.43
N GLN A 645 5.38 -24.76 -3.67
CA GLN A 645 6.05 -25.58 -2.67
C GLN A 645 6.27 -24.76 -1.39
N TYR A 646 5.50 -25.10 -0.36
CA TYR A 646 5.69 -24.64 1.00
C TYR A 646 6.03 -25.85 1.86
N HIS A 647 7.21 -25.87 2.47
CA HIS A 647 7.56 -26.84 3.50
C HIS A 647 7.79 -26.11 4.83
N PRO A 648 6.84 -26.17 5.78
CA PRO A 648 7.14 -26.04 7.19
C PRO A 648 7.57 -27.41 7.69
N SER A 649 8.87 -27.69 7.80
CA SER A 649 9.44 -28.47 8.91
C SER A 649 10.77 -29.15 8.56
N THR A 650 11.72 -28.93 9.48
CA THR A 650 12.85 -29.79 9.84
C THR A 650 14.02 -29.95 8.88
N SER A 651 15.21 -29.63 9.40
CA SER A 651 16.43 -30.34 9.05
C SER A 651 16.18 -31.85 9.06
N ASN A 652 16.17 -32.47 7.89
CA ASN A 652 16.92 -33.68 7.54
C ASN A 652 16.32 -34.35 6.30
N THR A 653 17.13 -34.38 5.24
CA THR A 653 17.14 -35.37 4.15
C THR A 653 15.89 -35.56 3.28
N VAL A 654 16.13 -35.30 1.99
CA VAL A 654 15.26 -35.49 0.82
C VAL A 654 14.80 -36.93 0.65
N THR A 655 13.51 -37.14 0.37
CA THR A 655 13.09 -38.18 -0.58
C THR A 655 11.87 -37.72 -1.38
N LYS A 656 12.04 -37.68 -2.71
CA LYS A 656 11.01 -37.37 -3.72
C LYS A 656 9.94 -38.46 -3.70
N VAL A 657 8.66 -38.11 -3.57
CA VAL A 657 7.55 -39.01 -3.92
C VAL A 657 6.68 -38.34 -4.98
N ILE A 658 6.77 -38.86 -6.20
CA ILE A 658 5.82 -38.58 -7.28
C ILE A 658 4.60 -39.45 -6.99
N LYS A 659 3.48 -38.86 -6.54
CA LYS A 659 2.18 -39.56 -6.59
C LYS A 659 1.54 -39.29 -7.95
N SER A 660 1.63 -40.27 -8.84
CA SER A 660 0.74 -40.35 -10.00
C SER A 660 -0.66 -40.73 -9.51
N SER A 661 -1.66 -40.08 -10.08
CA SER A 661 -3.07 -40.38 -9.87
C SER A 661 -3.37 -41.80 -10.39
N LYS A 662 -3.37 -42.80 -9.50
CA LYS A 662 -4.11 -44.03 -9.75
C LYS A 662 -5.55 -43.81 -9.32
N LYS A 663 -6.46 -43.94 -10.28
CA LYS A 663 -7.87 -44.23 -10.06
C LYS A 663 -7.98 -45.44 -9.11
N VAL A 664 -8.84 -45.36 -8.12
CA VAL A 664 -9.28 -46.51 -7.32
C VAL A 664 -10.64 -46.94 -7.88
N PRO A 665 -10.90 -48.26 -8.01
CA PRO A 665 -12.12 -48.81 -8.60
C PRO A 665 -13.41 -48.40 -7.89
#